data_AF-A0A2K3J321-F1
#
_entry.id   AF-A0A2K3J321-F1
#
_cell.length_a   1.000
_cell.length_b   1.000
_cell.length_c   1.000
_cell.angle_alpha   90.00
_cell.angle_beta   90.00
_cell.angle_gamma   90.00
#
_symmetry.space_group_name_H-M   'P 1'
#
loop_
_entity.id
_entity.type
_entity.pdbx_description
1 polymer ?
#
loop_
_entity_poly.entity_id
_entity_poly.type
_entity_poly.pdbx_seq_one_letter_code
_entity_poly.pdbx_strand_id
1 'polypeptide(L)'
;MSISKKFRAYTVTFTLLFSILSLSIFNINYVKAQPFDEDTDLSNLIDTFLEYIDFNDPLNPHPFRYVGVWDCNKTTTIKGEITFNLYFSSPLRTRADFWNNRDSVNISVYHKNINGSIEILKNGNKSYVELQPNLIGEVVQSTEVSLKNINQTVDDGESLIFVVEIIQSKKPWQDFIEKKVYLLDSIVDWLKTNENPEYAEWGIMIEDLLNQSKEIAQILGISEEIIGEKIGELFNVLFSSAFFYGSDSYPSSVSFKTSEDDDKKLYFREDPSELQYGYYSLIASTIGTEFPYEKNINETKPNDSSNHSWPPIAAIGETVNLLFSNETDLENNTTNSDLNDVILWAVVWILKTLKEREIISGNVLTYYLHNDNIMNEIKSTDSKTIRTTLSNEPVTFKGDSFVRNMIIENATAELYVYYPKILPIQSIEINVTLKNGDTIIASDTKEIGGSGLDEILGPNSPTVFYFEKFKENQIWYDKDIALEISVSNKPALSLKPVINYNSINYPSSLILRYRETDNVQIGEVNDKPVYASGSAEYFINVTSRYSENKINITVEEQESVGNWTIYYYPKSVNIGENGSATIHLFVNSTAKDDSAYNRDKIDLLINATGKTGFSSKSTNVSVSFEAVEYNIEIITPNGLKIKHGSEGIYQFIVRNRNKGFIADNYIIEVTSEHNFSLSYNTYIGTKSKPLEVYNQKDDEPAEAVLNVTVFVPWYTDVSSDVLTFNITSQHSLNYLNDYYNETNVTTKIIKPNILESAYKLFESAAQKIGLSGWYAGWALIGTIFVLLLIIVIFLVLIKRRKFVELICLERIKEIKPDEKAEFEITIKNPCKNVLTYELKTMINSSVEGFDVLLDTTQAIIESKQSTKIKLIVKPTDYVKKDDWIEVKVIAKALNKKKPGKISTVTTIKDSETKLHISNVFHWPRVFNKDDRVETSFKLVNKGDVSARNINVILYVNDEEKNKVENITIPRGGYADISIPWIAVKGKNEVYIVVK
;
A
#
# COMPACT_ATOMS: atom_id res chain seq x y z
N MET A 1 18.72 25.87 -21.51
CA MET A 1 17.26 25.71 -21.69
C MET A 1 16.57 26.68 -20.71
N SER A 2 15.76 27.62 -21.20
CA SER A 2 15.17 28.69 -20.38
C SER A 2 13.96 28.17 -19.60
N ILE A 3 14.17 27.78 -18.35
CA ILE A 3 13.11 27.50 -17.38
C ILE A 3 12.20 28.74 -17.27
N SER A 4 10.87 28.54 -17.38
CA SER A 4 9.91 29.65 -17.39
C SER A 4 9.97 30.46 -16.07
N LYS A 5 9.81 31.79 -16.15
CA LYS A 5 9.74 32.65 -14.96
C LYS A 5 8.65 32.22 -13.97
N LYS A 6 7.61 31.55 -14.46
CA LYS A 6 6.54 30.95 -13.63
C LYS A 6 7.06 29.75 -12.85
N PHE A 7 7.78 28.83 -13.50
CA PHE A 7 8.42 27.71 -12.81
C PHE A 7 9.40 28.21 -11.74
N ARG A 8 10.26 29.19 -12.05
CA ARG A 8 11.15 29.79 -11.04
C ARG A 8 10.40 30.40 -9.86
N ALA A 9 9.27 31.08 -10.11
CA ALA A 9 8.46 31.64 -9.03
C ALA A 9 7.77 30.56 -8.18
N TYR A 10 7.32 29.45 -8.80
CA TYR A 10 6.70 28.32 -8.10
C TYR A 10 7.72 27.49 -7.33
N THR A 11 8.89 27.23 -7.89
CA THR A 11 9.99 26.56 -7.20
C THR A 11 10.46 27.42 -6.03
N VAL A 12 10.70 28.72 -6.20
CA VAL A 12 11.10 29.61 -5.09
C VAL A 12 10.02 29.69 -4.01
N THR A 13 8.74 29.69 -4.38
CA THR A 13 7.59 29.67 -3.46
C THR A 13 7.53 28.36 -2.66
N PHE A 14 7.63 27.22 -3.35
CA PHE A 14 7.61 25.89 -2.75
C PHE A 14 8.85 25.66 -1.87
N THR A 15 10.03 26.06 -2.34
CA THR A 15 11.28 26.05 -1.56
C THR A 15 11.19 26.96 -0.34
N LEU A 16 10.56 28.13 -0.42
CA LEU A 16 10.33 28.98 0.76
C LEU A 16 9.40 28.31 1.77
N LEU A 17 8.26 27.75 1.32
CA LEU A 17 7.31 27.00 2.16
C LEU A 17 7.96 25.78 2.84
N PHE A 18 8.76 25.01 2.11
CA PHE A 18 9.40 23.79 2.62
C PHE A 18 10.64 24.08 3.48
N SER A 19 11.42 25.12 3.14
CA SER A 19 12.51 25.61 4.01
C SER A 19 11.97 26.24 5.30
N ILE A 20 10.75 26.78 5.28
CA ILE A 20 10.04 27.27 6.47
C ILE A 20 9.70 26.09 7.39
N LEU A 21 9.19 24.99 6.83
CA LEU A 21 8.87 23.76 7.58
C LEU A 21 10.14 23.08 8.11
N SER A 22 11.24 23.01 7.34
CA SER A 22 12.49 22.36 7.79
C SER A 22 13.28 23.17 8.83
N LEU A 23 13.21 24.51 8.80
CA LEU A 23 13.80 25.37 9.84
C LEU A 23 13.09 25.28 11.20
N SER A 24 11.91 24.67 11.25
CA SER A 24 11.19 24.32 12.49
C SER A 24 11.75 23.07 13.19
N ILE A 25 12.59 22.28 12.50
CA ILE A 25 13.04 20.94 12.92
C ILE A 25 14.51 20.99 13.39
N PHE A 26 14.92 22.07 14.05
CA PHE A 26 16.21 22.10 14.77
C PHE A 26 16.03 21.58 16.20
N ASN A 27 16.37 20.29 16.39
CA ASN A 27 16.71 19.60 17.64
C ASN A 27 15.81 19.92 18.87
N ILE A 28 14.57 19.43 18.86
CA ILE A 28 13.60 19.47 19.98
C ILE A 28 13.83 18.28 20.95
N ASN A 29 15.05 17.73 21.04
CA ASN A 29 15.35 16.63 21.99
C ASN A 29 15.30 17.03 23.49
N TYR A 30 14.76 18.21 23.83
CA TYR A 30 14.79 18.78 25.18
C TYR A 30 13.43 19.27 25.71
N VAL A 31 12.32 19.02 25.03
CA VAL A 31 10.97 19.47 25.48
C VAL A 31 10.05 18.26 25.54
N LYS A 32 9.55 17.91 26.73
CA LYS A 32 8.48 16.90 26.86
C LYS A 32 7.15 17.63 26.86
N ALA A 33 6.29 17.28 25.91
CA ALA A 33 4.85 17.48 26.07
C ALA A 33 4.27 16.32 26.88
N GLN A 34 3.13 16.54 27.54
CA GLN A 34 2.34 15.41 28.00
C GLN A 34 1.89 14.63 26.75
N PRO A 35 1.97 13.29 26.75
CA PRO A 35 1.52 12.48 25.62
C PRO A 35 0.03 12.73 25.37
N PHE A 36 -0.32 12.98 24.12
CA PHE A 36 -1.71 12.95 23.66
C PHE A 36 -2.19 11.50 23.67
N ASP A 37 -3.44 11.25 24.07
CA ASP A 37 -4.04 9.92 23.97
C ASP A 37 -4.08 9.50 22.49
N GLU A 38 -3.80 8.22 22.23
CA GLU A 38 -3.60 7.62 20.89
C GLU A 38 -4.83 7.73 19.96
N ASP A 39 -5.99 8.16 20.47
CA ASP A 39 -7.25 8.27 19.74
C ASP A 39 -7.62 9.71 19.31
N THR A 40 -6.71 10.68 19.41
CA THR A 40 -7.03 12.08 19.11
C THR A 40 -6.84 12.40 17.62
N ASP A 41 -7.94 12.41 16.87
CA ASP A 41 -7.98 12.85 15.46
C ASP A 41 -7.55 14.33 15.31
N LEU A 42 -6.78 14.66 14.27
CA LEU A 42 -6.28 16.00 13.97
C LEU A 42 -7.42 17.03 13.88
N SER A 43 -8.60 16.58 13.43
CA SER A 43 -9.86 17.35 13.45
C SER A 43 -10.20 17.84 14.85
N ASN A 44 -10.23 16.96 15.85
CA ASN A 44 -10.57 17.33 17.23
C ASN A 44 -9.57 18.31 17.83
N LEU A 45 -8.30 18.23 17.45
CA LEU A 45 -7.24 19.11 17.94
C LEU A 45 -7.38 20.54 17.36
N ILE A 46 -7.75 20.64 16.08
CA ILE A 46 -8.05 21.92 15.41
C ILE A 46 -9.37 22.50 15.92
N ASP A 47 -10.40 21.67 16.10
CA ASP A 47 -11.71 22.08 16.62
C ASP A 47 -11.59 22.63 18.05
N THR A 48 -10.83 21.94 18.92
CA THR A 48 -10.53 22.41 20.28
C THR A 48 -9.76 23.73 20.24
N PHE A 49 -8.77 23.86 19.35
CA PHE A 49 -7.96 25.09 19.25
C PHE A 49 -8.78 26.29 18.73
N LEU A 50 -9.74 26.05 17.83
CA LEU A 50 -10.59 27.08 17.22
C LEU A 50 -11.79 27.47 18.10
N GLU A 51 -12.32 26.58 18.95
CA GLU A 51 -13.39 26.88 19.92
C GLU A 51 -13.01 27.94 20.97
N TYR A 52 -11.71 28.10 21.27
CA TYR A 52 -11.20 29.04 22.29
C TYR A 52 -10.77 30.42 21.72
N ILE A 53 -11.10 30.71 20.46
CA ILE A 53 -10.82 32.00 19.80
C ILE A 53 -11.97 32.99 20.07
N ASP A 54 -12.17 33.38 21.33
CA ASP A 54 -12.92 34.60 21.66
C ASP A 54 -12.00 35.58 22.43
N PHE A 55 -11.61 36.65 21.75
CA PHE A 55 -10.50 37.54 22.13
C PHE A 55 -10.84 38.60 23.18
N ASN A 56 -12.03 38.57 23.79
CA ASN A 56 -12.57 39.73 24.49
C ASN A 56 -12.51 39.71 26.04
N ASP A 57 -12.19 38.57 26.68
CA ASP A 57 -12.06 38.49 28.16
C ASP A 57 -10.65 38.06 28.61
N PRO A 58 -9.94 38.85 29.43
CA PRO A 58 -8.58 38.55 29.90
C PRO A 58 -8.48 37.39 30.92
N LEU A 59 -9.61 36.87 31.43
CA LEU A 59 -9.67 35.71 32.31
C LEU A 59 -10.23 34.46 31.62
N ASN A 60 -10.71 34.57 30.37
CA ASN A 60 -11.08 33.40 29.58
C ASN A 60 -9.84 32.55 29.23
N PRO A 61 -9.99 31.22 29.08
CA PRO A 61 -8.93 30.37 28.58
C PRO A 61 -8.47 30.87 27.20
N HIS A 62 -7.17 31.11 27.05
CA HIS A 62 -6.58 31.51 25.79
C HIS A 62 -5.29 30.72 25.55
N PRO A 63 -5.07 30.15 24.36
CA PRO A 63 -3.95 29.24 24.11
C PRO A 63 -2.58 29.87 24.37
N PHE A 64 -2.45 31.20 24.24
CA PHE A 64 -1.20 31.93 24.49
C PHE A 64 -1.10 32.55 25.89
N ARG A 65 -2.02 32.20 26.79
CA ARG A 65 -2.13 32.78 28.12
C ARG A 65 -1.85 31.72 29.18
N TYR A 66 -0.81 31.95 29.96
CA TYR A 66 -0.50 31.18 31.16
C TYR A 66 -1.07 31.91 32.39
N VAL A 67 -1.77 31.19 33.26
CA VAL A 67 -2.36 31.72 34.50
C VAL A 67 -1.76 30.98 35.70
N GLY A 68 -0.99 31.70 36.51
CA GLY A 68 -0.40 31.20 37.75
C GLY A 68 -1.10 31.78 38.96
N VAL A 69 -1.45 30.96 39.95
CA VAL A 69 -2.16 31.41 41.18
C VAL A 69 -1.30 31.18 42.41
N TRP A 70 -1.21 32.21 43.24
CA TRP A 70 -0.57 32.14 44.55
C TRP A 70 -1.59 32.43 45.64
N ASP A 71 -1.87 31.43 46.46
CA ASP A 71 -2.75 31.57 47.62
C ASP A 71 -1.98 32.14 48.82
N CYS A 72 -2.51 33.22 49.38
CA CYS A 72 -1.94 33.88 50.52
C CYS A 72 -2.33 33.13 51.79
N ASN A 73 -1.35 32.54 52.47
CA ASN A 73 -1.51 31.81 53.72
C ASN A 73 -1.29 32.65 54.99
N LYS A 74 -1.03 33.96 54.81
CA LYS A 74 -0.80 34.94 55.87
C LYS A 74 -0.94 36.34 55.28
N THR A 75 -1.79 37.20 55.87
CA THR A 75 -2.00 38.59 55.42
C THR A 75 -0.66 39.28 55.13
N THR A 76 -0.48 39.70 53.88
CA THR A 76 0.78 40.22 53.35
C THR A 76 0.52 41.52 52.60
N THR A 77 1.25 42.59 52.92
CA THR A 77 1.23 43.82 52.12
C THR A 77 2.42 43.85 51.17
N ILE A 78 2.13 43.92 49.87
CA ILE A 78 3.11 44.07 48.79
C ILE A 78 3.35 45.57 48.57
N LYS A 79 4.60 46.01 48.70
CA LYS A 79 5.00 47.41 48.47
C LYS A 79 6.18 47.48 47.54
N GLY A 80 6.03 48.25 46.46
CA GLY A 80 7.12 48.58 45.55
C GLY A 80 6.93 47.94 44.18
N GLU A 81 7.80 47.02 43.83
CA GLU A 81 7.92 46.44 42.49
C GLU A 81 7.65 44.93 42.51
N ILE A 82 6.85 44.45 41.55
CA ILE A 82 6.72 43.02 41.22
C ILE A 82 7.54 42.79 39.95
N THR A 83 8.55 41.93 40.02
CA THR A 83 9.47 41.63 38.92
C THR A 83 9.28 40.20 38.41
N PHE A 84 9.00 40.05 37.13
CA PHE A 84 8.88 38.78 36.43
C PHE A 84 10.18 38.49 35.69
N ASN A 85 10.74 37.31 35.94
CA ASN A 85 11.87 36.75 35.20
C ASN A 85 11.34 35.60 34.36
N LEU A 86 11.12 35.83 33.06
CA LEU A 86 10.42 34.91 32.18
C LEU A 86 11.32 34.40 31.06
N TYR A 87 11.15 33.15 30.66
CA TYR A 87 11.87 32.53 29.56
C TYR A 87 10.93 32.21 28.41
N PHE A 88 11.32 32.54 27.18
CA PHE A 88 10.52 32.30 25.97
C PHE A 88 11.35 31.62 24.88
N SER A 89 10.70 30.78 24.07
CA SER A 89 11.32 30.25 22.85
C SER A 89 11.54 31.37 21.84
N SER A 90 12.69 31.31 21.16
CA SER A 90 13.00 32.24 20.08
C SER A 90 13.17 31.47 18.78
N PRO A 91 12.11 31.25 18.00
CA PRO A 91 12.28 30.73 16.65
C PRO A 91 13.19 31.67 15.85
N LEU A 92 14.06 31.11 14.98
CA LEU A 92 15.10 31.84 14.21
C LEU A 92 14.61 33.13 13.52
N ARG A 93 13.30 33.25 13.26
CA ARG A 93 12.68 34.36 12.54
C ARG A 93 12.14 35.48 13.44
N THR A 94 11.97 35.27 14.74
CA THR A 94 11.82 36.38 15.71
C THR A 94 13.17 37.04 16.02
N ARG A 95 14.28 36.40 15.63
CA ARG A 95 15.67 36.91 15.79
C ARG A 95 16.17 37.80 14.66
N ALA A 96 15.54 37.75 13.48
CA ALA A 96 16.02 38.47 12.31
C ALA A 96 15.57 39.94 12.36
N ASP A 97 16.48 40.84 12.72
CA ASP A 97 16.25 42.30 12.80
C ASP A 97 15.65 42.91 11.53
N PHE A 98 15.81 42.23 10.39
CA PHE A 98 15.35 42.71 9.08
C PHE A 98 13.81 42.73 8.92
N TRP A 99 13.05 41.98 9.73
CA TRP A 99 11.62 41.76 9.47
C TRP A 99 10.66 42.46 10.45
N ASN A 100 11.11 43.02 11.58
CA ASN A 100 10.28 43.75 12.55
C ASN A 100 8.95 43.06 12.99
N ASN A 101 8.92 41.71 13.02
CA ASN A 101 7.75 40.90 13.37
C ASN A 101 7.99 40.12 14.66
N ARG A 102 8.34 40.83 15.73
CA ARG A 102 8.62 40.23 17.04
C ARG A 102 7.33 40.08 17.83
N ASP A 103 7.19 38.97 18.53
CA ASP A 103 6.07 38.80 19.46
C ASP A 103 6.32 39.64 20.70
N SER A 104 5.26 39.94 21.41
CA SER A 104 5.31 40.71 22.64
C SER A 104 4.60 39.97 23.75
N VAL A 105 4.91 40.33 24.99
CA VAL A 105 4.31 39.72 26.17
C VAL A 105 3.52 40.77 26.93
N ASN A 106 2.31 40.41 27.31
CA ASN A 106 1.45 41.15 28.20
C ASN A 106 1.45 40.47 29.56
N ILE A 107 1.65 41.25 30.63
CA ILE A 107 1.65 40.73 32.00
C ILE A 107 0.62 41.48 32.81
N SER A 108 -0.24 40.72 33.49
CA SER A 108 -1.28 41.26 34.37
C SER A 108 -1.31 40.51 35.70
N VAL A 109 -1.61 41.22 36.78
CA VAL A 109 -1.78 40.68 38.13
C VAL A 109 -3.16 41.06 38.63
N TYR A 110 -3.93 40.05 39.03
CA TYR A 110 -5.25 40.21 39.61
C TYR A 110 -5.25 39.78 41.07
N HIS A 111 -6.15 40.38 41.85
CA HIS A 111 -6.44 40.02 43.23
C HIS A 111 -7.81 39.35 43.27
N LYS A 112 -7.83 38.13 43.78
CA LYS A 112 -9.03 37.33 44.04
C LYS A 112 -9.30 37.41 45.54
N ASN A 113 -10.39 38.08 45.92
CA ASN A 113 -10.76 38.18 47.33
C ASN A 113 -11.44 36.90 47.85
N ILE A 114 -11.66 36.81 49.17
CA ILE A 114 -12.31 35.67 49.82
C ILE A 114 -13.71 35.38 49.27
N ASN A 115 -14.38 36.38 48.67
CA ASN A 115 -15.71 36.23 48.06
C ASN A 115 -15.67 35.77 46.59
N GLY A 116 -14.48 35.53 46.04
CA GLY A 116 -14.26 35.09 44.67
C GLY A 116 -14.34 36.19 43.61
N SER A 117 -14.46 37.48 43.98
CA SER A 117 -14.41 38.55 42.99
C SER A 117 -12.96 38.84 42.59
N ILE A 118 -12.73 38.97 41.28
CA ILE A 118 -11.41 39.17 40.70
C ILE A 118 -11.30 40.60 40.19
N GLU A 119 -10.32 41.34 40.69
CA GLU A 119 -10.03 42.71 40.26
C GLU A 119 -8.56 42.83 39.84
N ILE A 120 -8.29 43.57 38.76
CA ILE A 120 -6.91 43.84 38.36
C ILE A 120 -6.24 44.76 39.37
N LEU A 121 -5.02 44.45 39.79
CA LEU A 121 -4.28 45.31 40.71
C LEU A 121 -4.05 46.69 40.07
N LYS A 122 -4.11 47.74 40.89
CA LYS A 122 -3.73 49.08 40.44
C LYS A 122 -2.24 49.11 40.09
N ASN A 123 -1.92 49.50 38.84
CA ASN A 123 -0.59 49.36 38.22
C ASN A 123 -0.13 47.90 38.02
N GLY A 124 -1.04 46.94 38.18
CA GLY A 124 -0.81 45.51 38.03
C GLY A 124 -0.80 45.00 36.61
N ASN A 125 -0.82 45.88 35.60
CA ASN A 125 -0.73 45.50 34.20
C ASN A 125 0.40 46.31 33.54
N LYS A 126 1.22 45.62 32.76
CA LYS A 126 2.15 46.23 31.82
C LYS A 126 1.95 45.62 30.45
N SER A 127 1.40 46.43 29.57
CA SER A 127 1.04 46.01 28.23
C SER A 127 2.27 46.09 27.31
N TYR A 128 2.56 44.98 26.62
CA TYR A 128 3.50 44.86 25.50
C TYR A 128 4.98 45.10 25.82
N VAL A 129 5.66 44.05 26.29
CA VAL A 129 7.12 43.96 26.27
C VAL A 129 7.54 43.16 25.03
N GLU A 130 8.23 43.80 24.08
CA GLU A 130 8.76 43.13 22.89
C GLU A 130 9.88 42.15 23.28
N LEU A 131 9.83 40.91 22.79
CA LEU A 131 10.86 39.91 23.05
C LEU A 131 12.13 40.20 22.23
N GLN A 132 13.26 40.48 22.90
CA GLN A 132 14.53 40.79 22.27
C GLN A 132 15.57 39.68 22.51
N PRO A 133 16.24 39.15 21.47
CA PRO A 133 17.35 38.21 21.64
C PRO A 133 18.59 38.93 22.18
N ASN A 134 19.27 38.34 23.17
CA ASN A 134 20.52 38.88 23.71
C ASN A 134 21.73 38.57 22.81
N LEU A 135 21.74 37.42 22.12
CA LEU A 135 22.85 36.96 21.27
C LEU A 135 22.37 36.20 20.02
N ILE A 136 23.14 36.27 18.93
CA ILE A 136 22.93 35.46 17.71
C ILE A 136 23.24 33.99 18.05
N GLY A 137 22.20 33.18 18.25
CA GLY A 137 22.32 31.72 18.46
C GLY A 137 21.46 31.15 19.58
N GLU A 138 21.02 31.96 20.56
CA GLU A 138 20.24 31.48 21.72
C GLU A 138 18.81 31.02 21.35
N VAL A 139 18.45 29.79 21.71
CA VAL A 139 17.13 29.17 21.43
C VAL A 139 16.04 29.59 22.41
N VAL A 140 16.44 30.01 23.62
CA VAL A 140 15.56 30.50 24.67
C VAL A 140 16.04 31.88 25.09
N GLN A 141 15.13 32.84 25.18
CA GLN A 141 15.38 34.21 25.60
C GLN A 141 14.84 34.45 27.00
N SER A 142 15.59 35.13 27.85
CA SER A 142 15.10 35.64 29.12
C SER A 142 14.63 37.08 28.99
N THR A 143 13.43 37.40 29.46
CA THR A 143 12.94 38.77 29.57
C THR A 143 12.59 39.08 31.03
N GLU A 144 13.07 40.23 31.51
CA GLU A 144 12.70 40.76 32.82
C GLU A 144 11.63 41.83 32.65
N VAL A 145 10.50 41.70 33.36
CA VAL A 145 9.39 42.64 33.29
C VAL A 145 8.97 43.05 34.68
N SER A 146 9.06 44.34 34.96
CA SER A 146 8.69 44.85 36.30
C SER A 146 7.47 45.77 36.29
N LEU A 147 6.58 45.54 37.25
CA LEU A 147 5.40 46.33 37.59
C LEU A 147 5.72 47.21 38.80
N LYS A 148 5.78 48.53 38.61
CA LYS A 148 6.20 49.48 39.64
C LYS A 148 5.00 50.11 40.35
N ASN A 149 5.24 50.60 41.56
CA ASN A 149 4.25 51.30 42.38
C ASN A 149 3.02 50.42 42.71
N ILE A 150 3.27 49.15 43.00
CA ILE A 150 2.26 48.24 43.55
C ILE A 150 2.15 48.50 45.06
N ASN A 151 0.93 48.66 45.52
CA ASN A 151 0.60 48.77 46.94
C ASN A 151 -0.71 48.02 47.18
N GLN A 152 -0.62 46.75 47.55
CA GLN A 152 -1.75 45.86 47.74
C GLN A 152 -1.58 45.09 49.04
N THR A 153 -2.65 44.99 49.84
CA THR A 153 -2.73 44.00 50.92
C THR A 153 -3.53 42.81 50.42
N VAL A 154 -3.00 41.61 50.63
CA VAL A 154 -3.64 40.33 50.32
C VAL A 154 -3.83 39.61 51.64
N ASP A 155 -5.07 39.42 52.07
CA ASP A 155 -5.40 38.80 53.34
C ASP A 155 -5.23 37.27 53.31
N ASP A 156 -5.16 36.64 54.49
CA ASP A 156 -5.15 35.18 54.60
C ASP A 156 -6.41 34.57 53.96
N GLY A 157 -6.23 33.65 53.01
CA GLY A 157 -7.30 33.06 52.20
C GLY A 157 -7.65 33.81 50.91
N GLU A 158 -6.97 34.92 50.60
CA GLU A 158 -7.05 35.59 49.29
C GLU A 158 -5.93 35.13 48.35
N SER A 159 -6.08 35.33 47.04
CA SER A 159 -5.10 34.87 46.04
C SER A 159 -4.64 36.00 45.12
N LEU A 160 -3.40 35.90 44.64
CA LEU A 160 -2.92 36.67 43.50
C LEU A 160 -2.87 35.78 42.25
N ILE A 161 -3.40 36.29 41.16
CA ILE A 161 -3.42 35.63 39.86
C ILE A 161 -2.43 36.38 38.95
N PHE A 162 -1.40 35.69 38.50
CA PHE A 162 -0.36 36.18 37.59
C PHE A 162 -0.64 35.65 36.18
N VAL A 163 -0.88 36.55 35.25
CA VAL A 163 -1.19 36.23 33.86
C VAL A 163 -0.01 36.63 32.98
N VAL A 164 0.52 35.68 32.22
CA VAL A 164 1.54 35.89 31.18
C VAL A 164 0.91 35.54 29.84
N GLU A 165 0.76 36.51 28.98
CA GLU A 165 0.10 36.35 27.68
C GLU A 165 1.03 36.73 26.54
N ILE A 166 1.19 35.85 25.57
CA ILE A 166 1.97 36.11 24.36
C ILE A 166 1.06 36.73 23.31
N ILE A 167 1.39 37.95 22.92
CA ILE A 167 0.74 38.64 21.82
C ILE A 167 1.55 38.41 20.55
N GLN A 168 0.95 37.65 19.64
CA GLN A 168 1.55 37.31 18.36
C GLN A 168 1.64 38.53 17.45
N SER A 169 2.76 38.65 16.76
CA SER A 169 2.87 39.57 15.62
C SER A 169 2.34 38.91 14.35
N LYS A 170 1.76 39.70 13.43
CA LYS A 170 1.36 39.20 12.11
C LYS A 170 2.62 38.86 11.32
N LYS A 171 2.86 37.58 11.03
CA LYS A 171 4.06 37.18 10.30
C LYS A 171 3.85 37.33 8.78
N PRO A 172 4.89 37.64 7.99
CA PRO A 172 4.78 37.90 6.55
C PRO A 172 4.24 36.73 5.72
N TRP A 173 4.37 35.50 6.22
CA TRP A 173 3.89 34.31 5.53
C TRP A 173 2.39 34.08 5.77
N GLN A 174 1.79 34.65 6.81
CA GLN A 174 0.34 34.63 6.99
C GLN A 174 -0.33 35.29 5.79
N ASP A 175 0.12 36.49 5.41
CA ASP A 175 -0.30 37.20 4.19
C ASP A 175 0.01 36.42 2.90
N PHE A 176 1.05 35.59 2.91
CA PHE A 176 1.46 34.79 1.76
C PHE A 176 0.53 33.60 1.55
N ILE A 177 0.25 32.83 2.60
CA ILE A 177 -0.66 31.69 2.61
C ILE A 177 -2.08 32.18 2.30
N GLU A 178 -2.54 33.23 2.99
CA GLU A 178 -3.81 33.95 2.75
C GLU A 178 -4.02 34.23 1.24
N LYS A 179 -2.95 34.64 0.55
CA LYS A 179 -3.02 35.07 -0.86
C LYS A 179 -2.62 34.00 -1.88
N LYS A 180 -2.20 32.79 -1.49
CA LYS A 180 -1.60 31.83 -2.44
C LYS A 180 -2.06 30.38 -2.29
N VAL A 181 -2.94 30.06 -1.34
CA VAL A 181 -3.53 28.71 -1.21
C VAL A 181 -4.20 28.23 -2.51
N TYR A 182 -4.92 29.11 -3.23
CA TYR A 182 -5.53 28.77 -4.53
C TYR A 182 -4.54 28.50 -5.67
N LEU A 183 -3.26 28.84 -5.47
CA LEU A 183 -2.18 28.64 -6.43
C LEU A 183 -1.53 27.25 -6.27
N LEU A 184 -1.81 26.57 -5.15
CA LEU A 184 -1.33 25.21 -4.87
C LEU A 184 -2.02 24.18 -5.77
N ASP A 185 -3.31 24.33 -6.08
CA ASP A 185 -4.02 23.46 -7.02
C ASP A 185 -3.33 23.44 -8.41
N SER A 186 -2.87 24.61 -8.89
CA SER A 186 -2.13 24.70 -10.17
C SER A 186 -0.73 24.07 -10.11
N ILE A 187 -0.13 23.97 -8.93
CA ILE A 187 1.18 23.34 -8.71
C ILE A 187 1.00 21.82 -8.60
N VAL A 188 -0.05 21.36 -7.93
CA VAL A 188 -0.47 19.96 -7.86
C VAL A 188 -0.74 19.40 -9.25
N ASP A 189 -1.53 20.09 -10.06
CA ASP A 189 -1.83 19.68 -11.43
C ASP A 189 -0.56 19.55 -12.27
N TRP A 190 0.38 20.50 -12.10
CA TRP A 190 1.67 20.47 -12.81
C TRP A 190 2.58 19.33 -12.33
N LEU A 191 2.60 19.05 -11.03
CA LEU A 191 3.36 17.94 -10.43
C LEU A 191 2.84 16.58 -10.91
N LYS A 192 1.51 16.38 -10.89
CA LYS A 192 0.84 15.16 -11.36
C LYS A 192 1.05 14.88 -12.85
N THR A 193 1.21 15.93 -13.65
CA THR A 193 1.40 15.83 -15.11
C THR A 193 2.87 15.81 -15.53
N ASN A 194 3.78 15.78 -14.56
CA ASN A 194 5.20 15.72 -14.82
C ASN A 194 5.63 14.31 -15.28
N GLU A 195 6.57 14.22 -16.22
CA GLU A 195 7.10 12.94 -16.72
C GLU A 195 7.97 12.22 -15.66
N ASN A 196 8.39 12.93 -14.61
CA ASN A 196 9.11 12.33 -13.47
C ASN A 196 8.11 11.70 -12.47
N PRO A 197 8.16 10.37 -12.24
CA PRO A 197 7.23 9.67 -11.36
C PRO A 197 7.26 10.15 -9.90
N GLU A 198 8.42 10.58 -9.38
CA GLU A 198 8.52 11.12 -8.01
C GLU A 198 7.73 12.44 -7.85
N TYR A 199 7.74 13.28 -8.89
CA TYR A 199 6.98 14.54 -8.89
C TYR A 199 5.49 14.29 -9.05
N ALA A 200 5.11 13.25 -9.80
CA ALA A 200 3.73 12.83 -9.90
C ALA A 200 3.19 12.32 -8.55
N GLU A 201 3.99 11.54 -7.81
CA GLU A 201 3.65 11.08 -6.46
C GLU A 201 3.52 12.23 -5.46
N TRP A 202 4.41 13.23 -5.51
CA TRP A 202 4.28 14.44 -4.68
C TRP A 202 3.05 15.26 -5.04
N GLY A 203 2.71 15.33 -6.33
CA GLY A 203 1.48 15.95 -6.80
C GLY A 203 0.25 15.28 -6.19
N ILE A 204 0.21 13.95 -6.16
CA ILE A 204 -0.88 13.15 -5.56
C ILE A 204 -0.94 13.38 -4.04
N MET A 205 0.19 13.35 -3.35
CA MET A 205 0.24 13.54 -1.89
C MET A 205 -0.22 14.95 -1.47
N ILE A 206 0.19 15.99 -2.20
CA ILE A 206 -0.21 17.37 -1.92
C ILE A 206 -1.70 17.60 -2.26
N GLU A 207 -2.21 16.94 -3.31
CA GLU A 207 -3.64 16.98 -3.66
C GLU A 207 -4.51 16.40 -2.54
N ASP A 208 -4.09 15.25 -1.99
CA ASP A 208 -4.83 14.58 -0.93
C ASP A 208 -4.91 15.46 0.33
N LEU A 209 -3.79 16.10 0.68
CA LEU A 209 -3.70 17.02 1.82
C LEU A 209 -4.56 18.29 1.62
N LEU A 210 -4.62 18.82 0.38
CA LEU A 210 -5.51 19.93 0.02
C LEU A 210 -6.99 19.52 0.07
N ASN A 211 -7.33 18.33 -0.42
CA ASN A 211 -8.71 17.84 -0.42
C ASN A 211 -9.21 17.60 1.01
N GLN A 212 -8.39 17.01 1.88
CA GLN A 212 -8.71 16.88 3.31
C GLN A 212 -8.94 18.25 3.96
N SER A 213 -8.10 19.26 3.65
CA SER A 213 -8.31 20.62 4.18
C SER A 213 -9.60 21.29 3.67
N LYS A 214 -10.01 21.01 2.42
CA LYS A 214 -11.26 21.50 1.82
C LYS A 214 -12.49 20.79 2.42
N GLU A 215 -12.36 19.50 2.70
CA GLU A 215 -13.40 18.69 3.34
C GLU A 215 -13.63 19.14 4.80
N ILE A 216 -12.56 19.42 5.55
CA ILE A 216 -12.62 20.04 6.89
C ILE A 216 -13.30 21.42 6.82
N ALA A 217 -12.96 22.25 5.85
CA ALA A 217 -13.60 23.57 5.69
C ALA A 217 -15.11 23.49 5.39
N GLN A 218 -15.54 22.48 4.61
CA GLN A 218 -16.96 22.21 4.37
C GLN A 218 -17.71 21.74 5.62
N ILE A 219 -17.07 20.88 6.43
CA ILE A 219 -17.63 20.39 7.71
C ILE A 219 -17.82 21.54 8.69
N LEU A 220 -16.90 22.52 8.70
CA LEU A 220 -16.90 23.67 9.61
C LEU A 220 -17.73 24.88 9.13
N GLY A 221 -18.38 24.79 7.98
CA GLY A 221 -19.15 25.90 7.41
C GLY A 221 -18.31 27.14 7.05
N ILE A 222 -16.99 26.96 6.92
CA ILE A 222 -16.04 28.00 6.51
C ILE A 222 -16.17 28.12 4.98
N SER A 223 -16.47 29.32 4.48
CA SER A 223 -16.52 29.52 3.03
C SER A 223 -15.14 29.30 2.42
N GLU A 224 -15.08 28.75 1.20
CA GLU A 224 -13.83 28.56 0.45
C GLU A 224 -12.98 29.84 0.36
N GLU A 225 -13.59 31.03 0.47
CA GLU A 225 -12.91 32.33 0.48
C GLU A 225 -12.03 32.59 1.71
N ILE A 226 -12.29 31.97 2.86
CA ILE A 226 -11.63 32.28 4.15
C ILE A 226 -10.66 31.17 4.58
N ILE A 227 -10.61 30.05 3.86
CA ILE A 227 -9.71 28.91 4.13
C ILE A 227 -8.24 29.37 4.20
N GLY A 228 -7.81 30.19 3.25
CA GLY A 228 -6.43 30.72 3.24
C GLY A 228 -6.09 31.58 4.45
N GLU A 229 -7.08 32.32 4.98
CA GLU A 229 -6.95 33.14 6.19
C GLU A 229 -6.84 32.29 7.44
N LYS A 230 -7.69 31.27 7.59
CA LYS A 230 -7.64 30.37 8.74
C LYS A 230 -6.38 29.51 8.77
N ILE A 231 -5.90 29.04 7.60
CA ILE A 231 -4.59 28.36 7.50
C ILE A 231 -3.46 29.35 7.80
N GLY A 232 -3.55 30.59 7.33
CA GLY A 232 -2.61 31.65 7.66
C GLY A 232 -2.53 31.92 9.18
N GLU A 233 -3.66 31.97 9.87
CA GLU A 233 -3.71 32.14 11.33
C GLU A 233 -3.11 30.93 12.08
N LEU A 234 -3.39 29.70 11.63
CA LEU A 234 -2.84 28.48 12.21
C LEU A 234 -1.31 28.39 12.09
N PHE A 235 -0.76 28.75 10.93
CA PHE A 235 0.68 28.85 10.79
C PHE A 235 1.23 29.98 11.70
N ASN A 236 0.44 31.00 12.04
CA ASN A 236 0.89 32.15 12.86
C ASN A 236 1.18 31.73 14.29
N VAL A 237 0.29 30.89 14.76
CA VAL A 237 0.37 30.13 16.00
C VAL A 237 1.63 29.27 16.04
N LEU A 238 1.92 28.47 15.01
CA LEU A 238 3.09 27.57 14.98
C LEU A 238 4.44 28.29 15.01
N PHE A 239 4.52 29.49 14.45
CA PHE A 239 5.75 30.29 14.38
C PHE A 239 5.85 31.39 15.45
N SER A 240 4.93 31.39 16.42
CA SER A 240 4.95 32.31 17.57
C SER A 240 5.83 31.80 18.71
N SER A 241 6.23 32.72 19.57
CA SER A 241 7.03 32.42 20.77
C SER A 241 6.21 31.58 21.77
N ALA A 242 6.88 30.75 22.57
CA ALA A 242 6.26 29.94 23.63
C ALA A 242 6.92 30.26 24.99
N PHE A 243 6.16 30.27 26.08
CA PHE A 243 6.60 30.55 27.45
C PHE A 243 7.09 29.28 28.15
N PHE A 244 8.33 29.27 28.65
CA PHE A 244 8.89 28.14 29.41
C PHE A 244 8.58 28.25 30.91
N TYR A 245 8.23 27.12 31.54
CA TYR A 245 7.97 27.02 32.98
C TYR A 245 8.37 25.63 33.51
N GLY A 246 8.36 25.41 34.83
CA GLY A 246 8.59 24.09 35.45
C GLY A 246 10.01 23.51 35.31
N SER A 247 10.91 24.17 34.57
CA SER A 247 12.27 23.72 34.27
C SER A 247 13.30 24.22 35.29
N ASP A 248 14.28 23.36 35.62
CA ASP A 248 15.45 23.75 36.40
C ASP A 248 16.43 24.65 35.62
N SER A 249 16.44 24.51 34.29
CA SER A 249 17.30 25.17 33.31
C SER A 249 16.73 26.52 32.86
N TYR A 250 15.40 26.65 32.81
CA TYR A 250 14.67 27.88 32.48
C TYR A 250 13.63 28.21 33.57
N PRO A 251 14.06 28.60 34.79
CA PRO A 251 13.18 28.73 35.94
C PRO A 251 12.42 30.08 35.92
N SER A 252 11.38 30.16 35.08
CA SER A 252 10.49 31.32 35.05
C SER A 252 9.90 31.58 36.45
N SER A 253 9.94 32.84 36.89
CA SER A 253 9.54 33.22 38.25
C SER A 253 9.03 34.66 38.35
N VAL A 254 8.27 34.94 39.40
CA VAL A 254 7.84 36.28 39.81
C VAL A 254 8.36 36.58 41.21
N SER A 255 8.86 37.78 41.45
CA SER A 255 9.44 38.20 42.73
C SER A 255 8.87 39.53 43.20
N PHE A 256 8.60 39.68 44.50
CA PHE A 256 8.09 40.92 45.08
C PHE A 256 8.42 41.05 46.56
N LYS A 257 8.47 42.29 47.03
CA LYS A 257 8.75 42.62 48.43
C LYS A 257 7.49 42.71 49.28
N THR A 258 7.58 42.14 50.47
CA THR A 258 6.52 42.18 51.48
C THR A 258 6.85 43.18 52.59
N SER A 259 5.86 43.62 53.35
CA SER A 259 6.03 44.54 54.48
C SER A 259 6.91 44.02 55.63
N GLU A 260 7.25 42.72 55.64
CA GLU A 260 8.19 42.11 56.59
C GLU A 260 9.66 42.16 56.11
N ASP A 261 9.93 42.81 54.96
CA ASP A 261 11.24 42.95 54.29
C ASP A 261 11.84 41.63 53.74
N ASP A 262 11.03 40.57 53.66
CA ASP A 262 11.38 39.31 52.98
C ASP A 262 11.08 39.41 51.48
N ASP A 263 12.09 39.16 50.65
CA ASP A 263 11.96 38.99 49.20
C ASP A 263 11.26 37.66 48.90
N LYS A 264 9.99 37.70 48.46
CA LYS A 264 9.29 36.50 47.99
C LYS A 264 9.60 36.26 46.52
N LYS A 265 9.96 35.03 46.16
CA LYS A 265 10.18 34.57 44.79
C LYS A 265 9.37 33.30 44.52
N LEU A 266 8.39 33.40 43.64
CA LEU A 266 7.49 32.31 43.25
C LEU A 266 7.88 31.80 41.86
N TYR A 267 7.91 30.48 41.65
CA TYR A 267 8.22 29.84 40.38
C TYR A 267 6.95 29.33 39.69
N PHE A 268 6.88 29.52 38.38
CA PHE A 268 5.82 28.94 37.54
C PHE A 268 6.07 27.44 37.35
N ARG A 269 5.11 26.58 37.72
CA ARG A 269 5.26 25.12 37.86
C ARG A 269 4.00 24.36 37.43
N GLU A 270 4.14 23.05 37.27
CA GLU A 270 3.06 22.06 37.10
C GLU A 270 2.94 21.23 38.39
N ASP A 271 1.73 21.06 38.96
CA ASP A 271 1.52 20.18 40.10
C ASP A 271 1.35 18.73 39.58
N PRO A 272 2.19 17.75 40.01
CA PRO A 272 2.08 16.36 39.56
C PRO A 272 0.73 15.70 39.85
N SER A 273 -0.06 16.24 40.78
CA SER A 273 -1.39 15.71 41.10
C SER A 273 -2.50 16.12 40.12
N GLU A 274 -2.26 17.11 39.26
CA GLU A 274 -3.20 17.56 38.22
C GLU A 274 -3.13 16.72 36.92
N LEU A 275 -2.10 15.88 36.78
CA LEU A 275 -1.89 14.96 35.66
C LEU A 275 -2.98 13.89 35.49
N GLN A 276 -3.77 13.61 36.53
CA GLN A 276 -4.76 12.52 36.50
C GLN A 276 -6.18 12.96 36.11
N TYR A 277 -6.44 14.27 36.01
CA TYR A 277 -7.79 14.82 35.75
C TYR A 277 -7.85 15.92 34.68
N GLY A 278 -6.72 16.42 34.18
CA GLY A 278 -6.68 17.49 33.17
C GLY A 278 -7.29 17.16 31.81
N TYR A 279 -7.52 15.87 31.50
CA TYR A 279 -8.13 15.46 30.23
C TYR A 279 -9.67 15.41 30.27
N TYR A 280 -10.28 15.15 31.44
CA TYR A 280 -11.74 15.04 31.56
C TYR A 280 -12.47 16.38 31.84
N SER A 281 -11.74 17.46 32.16
CA SER A 281 -12.36 18.79 32.34
C SER A 281 -12.59 19.55 31.03
N LEU A 282 -12.04 19.10 29.90
CA LEU A 282 -12.33 19.64 28.57
C LEU A 282 -13.78 19.39 28.12
N ILE A 283 -14.48 18.42 28.72
CA ILE A 283 -15.89 18.09 28.40
C ILE A 283 -16.86 18.58 29.50
N ALA A 284 -16.38 18.98 30.68
CA ALA A 284 -17.23 19.20 31.86
C ALA A 284 -17.70 20.66 32.11
N SER A 285 -17.22 21.66 31.37
CA SER A 285 -17.54 23.07 31.66
C SER A 285 -18.88 23.58 31.06
N THR A 286 -19.70 22.71 30.48
CA THR A 286 -21.05 23.07 30.00
C THR A 286 -22.02 23.38 31.15
N ILE A 287 -21.61 23.22 32.42
CA ILE A 287 -22.48 23.49 33.57
C ILE A 287 -21.68 24.19 34.70
N GLY A 288 -21.47 25.51 34.55
CA GLY A 288 -21.39 26.44 35.67
C GLY A 288 -20.13 26.41 36.57
N THR A 289 -19.45 27.57 36.60
CA THR A 289 -18.64 28.08 37.74
C THR A 289 -17.60 27.13 38.34
N GLU A 290 -16.44 27.00 37.72
CA GLU A 290 -15.12 26.84 38.38
C GLU A 290 -14.02 26.88 37.31
N PHE A 291 -12.98 27.71 37.52
CA PHE A 291 -11.86 27.93 36.57
C PHE A 291 -10.91 26.72 36.56
N PRO A 292 -10.85 25.87 35.52
CA PRO A 292 -10.03 24.65 35.56
C PRO A 292 -8.61 24.83 35.01
N TYR A 293 -8.05 26.05 35.01
CA TYR A 293 -6.74 26.35 34.39
C TYR A 293 -5.77 27.13 35.31
N GLU A 294 -6.09 27.28 36.61
CA GLU A 294 -5.23 27.95 37.60
C GLU A 294 -4.05 27.03 37.99
N LYS A 295 -2.83 27.30 37.50
CA LYS A 295 -1.63 26.53 37.91
C LYS A 295 -1.05 27.12 39.20
N ASN A 296 -0.87 26.30 40.24
CA ASN A 296 -0.29 26.78 41.51
C ASN A 296 1.18 27.25 41.31
N ILE A 297 1.51 28.45 41.77
CA ILE A 297 2.89 28.96 41.83
C ILE A 297 3.34 29.12 43.27
N ASN A 298 4.58 28.72 43.57
CA ASN A 298 5.11 28.72 44.94
C ASN A 298 6.63 28.96 45.00
N GLU A 299 7.17 29.06 46.21
CA GLU A 299 8.57 29.43 46.46
C GLU A 299 9.59 28.31 46.16
N THR A 300 9.13 27.11 45.86
CA THR A 300 10.02 25.98 45.60
C THR A 300 10.64 26.11 44.20
N LYS A 301 11.96 26.01 44.06
CA LYS A 301 12.62 26.05 42.73
C LYS A 301 12.43 24.72 41.99
N PRO A 302 11.98 24.69 40.71
CA PRO A 302 11.80 23.43 39.99
C PRO A 302 13.08 22.59 39.96
N ASN A 303 12.93 21.27 40.12
CA ASN A 303 14.02 20.28 40.10
C ASN A 303 13.93 19.33 38.90
N ASP A 304 13.00 19.58 37.97
CA ASP A 304 12.81 18.76 36.80
C ASP A 304 13.71 19.25 35.66
N SER A 305 14.39 18.28 35.02
CA SER A 305 15.20 18.51 33.82
C SER A 305 14.36 18.66 32.55
N SER A 306 13.06 18.37 32.59
CA SER A 306 12.16 18.59 31.46
C SER A 306 11.78 20.07 31.31
N ASN A 307 11.89 20.57 30.08
CA ASN A 307 11.44 21.92 29.75
C ASN A 307 9.95 21.87 29.36
N HIS A 308 9.07 22.44 30.18
CA HIS A 308 7.65 22.61 29.82
C HIS A 308 7.45 23.95 29.11
N SER A 309 6.54 24.02 28.14
CA SER A 309 6.25 25.25 27.38
C SER A 309 4.76 25.49 27.17
N TRP A 310 4.34 26.76 27.12
CA TRP A 310 2.96 27.18 26.83
C TRP A 310 2.91 28.24 25.71
N PRO A 311 2.07 28.06 24.67
CA PRO A 311 1.24 26.89 24.42
C PRO A 311 2.14 25.65 24.16
N PRO A 312 1.62 24.42 24.30
CA PRO A 312 2.39 23.18 24.11
C PRO A 312 2.83 22.92 22.64
N ILE A 313 2.84 23.95 21.79
CA ILE A 313 3.08 23.93 20.34
C ILE A 313 4.41 23.29 19.94
N ALA A 314 5.39 23.22 20.85
CA ALA A 314 6.63 22.48 20.63
C ALA A 314 6.40 21.00 20.25
N ALA A 315 5.23 20.43 20.57
CA ALA A 315 4.84 19.06 20.27
C ALA A 315 4.20 18.85 18.89
N ILE A 316 3.68 19.89 18.22
CA ILE A 316 3.02 19.71 16.91
C ILE A 316 4.04 19.23 15.86
N GLY A 317 5.33 19.57 16.02
CA GLY A 317 6.41 18.99 15.21
C GLY A 317 6.60 17.48 15.41
N GLU A 318 6.36 16.95 16.61
CA GLU A 318 6.38 15.49 16.88
C GLU A 318 5.10 14.81 16.39
N THR A 319 3.92 15.41 16.59
CA THR A 319 2.64 14.85 16.11
C THR A 319 2.55 14.85 14.58
N VAL A 320 3.11 15.86 13.92
CA VAL A 320 3.26 15.89 12.45
C VAL A 320 4.24 14.80 11.98
N ASN A 321 5.31 14.50 12.72
CA ASN A 321 6.18 13.37 12.40
C ASN A 321 5.47 12.01 12.56
N LEU A 322 4.57 11.87 13.54
CA LEU A 322 3.76 10.67 13.78
C LEU A 322 2.63 10.48 12.76
N LEU A 323 2.02 11.56 12.27
CA LEU A 323 0.95 11.52 11.25
C LEU A 323 1.46 11.11 9.85
N PHE A 324 2.78 11.19 9.61
CA PHE A 324 3.41 10.79 8.34
C PHE A 324 4.31 9.55 8.45
N SER A 325 4.47 8.97 9.64
CA SER A 325 4.96 7.60 9.78
C SER A 325 3.79 6.65 9.56
N ASN A 326 3.69 6.08 8.36
CA ASN A 326 2.88 4.88 8.17
C ASN A 326 3.45 3.78 9.06
N GLU A 327 2.83 3.52 10.21
CA GLU A 327 3.03 2.25 10.91
C GLU A 327 1.68 1.59 11.19
N THR A 328 1.34 0.68 10.28
CA THR A 328 1.07 -0.68 10.74
C THR A 328 2.42 -1.27 11.16
N ASP A 329 2.48 -1.84 12.37
CA ASP A 329 3.62 -2.57 12.97
C ASP A 329 4.50 -1.81 13.98
N LEU A 330 3.89 -1.40 15.09
CA LEU A 330 4.58 -1.11 16.36
C LEU A 330 5.08 -2.42 17.02
N GLU A 331 6.22 -2.94 16.55
CA GLU A 331 7.11 -3.79 17.35
C GLU A 331 8.47 -3.91 16.65
N ASN A 332 9.31 -2.87 16.75
CA ASN A 332 10.76 -2.98 16.97
C ASN A 332 11.41 -1.60 17.02
N ASN A 333 12.16 -1.34 18.09
CA ASN A 333 13.08 -0.21 18.19
C ASN A 333 14.16 -0.29 17.10
N THR A 334 13.93 0.37 15.98
CA THR A 334 14.97 0.81 15.05
C THR A 334 14.74 2.28 14.75
N THR A 335 15.68 3.10 15.23
CA THR A 335 15.93 4.51 14.90
C THR A 335 15.08 5.08 13.77
N ASN A 336 14.13 5.95 14.11
CA ASN A 336 13.39 6.84 13.20
C ASN A 336 14.35 7.82 12.49
N SER A 337 15.05 7.35 11.45
CA SER A 337 15.95 8.14 10.60
C SER A 337 15.30 8.66 9.33
N ASP A 338 14.19 8.09 8.86
CA ASP A 338 13.82 8.28 7.45
C ASP A 338 13.19 9.65 7.13
N LEU A 339 12.49 10.29 8.08
CA LEU A 339 12.03 11.67 7.89
C LEU A 339 13.15 12.70 8.13
N ASN A 340 14.02 12.45 9.12
CA ASN A 340 15.20 13.28 9.37
C ASN A 340 16.18 13.20 8.20
N ASP A 341 16.28 12.07 7.51
CA ASP A 341 17.14 11.91 6.34
C ASP A 341 16.53 12.55 5.09
N VAL A 342 15.21 12.56 4.91
CA VAL A 342 14.55 13.33 3.83
C VAL A 342 14.65 14.83 4.08
N ILE A 343 14.51 15.29 5.33
CA ILE A 343 14.67 16.69 5.73
C ILE A 343 16.14 17.12 5.68
N LEU A 344 17.08 16.27 6.10
CA LEU A 344 18.52 16.51 6.01
C LEU A 344 18.98 16.46 4.54
N TRP A 345 18.45 15.57 3.71
CA TRP A 345 18.68 15.57 2.26
C TRP A 345 18.05 16.77 1.57
N ALA A 346 16.87 17.21 1.99
CA ALA A 346 16.23 18.42 1.47
C ALA A 346 17.00 19.67 1.92
N VAL A 347 17.52 19.72 3.15
CA VAL A 347 18.38 20.80 3.67
C VAL A 347 19.76 20.76 3.02
N VAL A 348 20.34 19.59 2.76
CA VAL A 348 21.60 19.41 2.00
C VAL A 348 21.38 19.78 0.53
N TRP A 349 20.23 19.44 -0.06
CA TRP A 349 19.83 19.83 -1.41
C TRP A 349 19.51 21.32 -1.50
N ILE A 350 18.92 21.92 -0.47
CA ILE A 350 18.67 23.37 -0.31
C ILE A 350 19.96 24.12 -0.03
N LEU A 351 20.93 23.57 0.72
CA LEU A 351 22.26 24.15 0.86
C LEU A 351 23.04 24.03 -0.46
N LYS A 352 22.82 22.96 -1.23
CA LYS A 352 23.38 22.77 -2.57
C LYS A 352 22.73 23.71 -3.59
N THR A 353 21.41 23.98 -3.51
CA THR A 353 20.66 24.87 -4.43
C THR A 353 20.56 26.34 -3.97
N LEU A 354 20.77 26.66 -2.69
CA LEU A 354 20.98 28.04 -2.20
C LEU A 354 22.43 28.48 -2.34
N LYS A 355 23.37 27.53 -2.44
CA LYS A 355 24.68 27.80 -3.06
C LYS A 355 24.56 28.01 -4.58
N GLU A 356 23.41 27.65 -5.16
CA GLU A 356 22.98 28.02 -6.52
C GLU A 356 21.99 29.21 -6.54
N ARG A 357 21.84 29.97 -5.45
CA ARG A 357 21.87 31.43 -5.66
C ARG A 357 23.27 31.66 -6.15
N GLU A 358 23.39 32.03 -7.41
CA GLU A 358 24.62 32.49 -8.03
C GLU A 358 25.37 33.54 -7.14
N ILE A 359 26.11 33.09 -6.12
CA ILE A 359 27.56 33.09 -6.30
C ILE A 359 27.72 32.23 -7.54
N ILE A 360 27.62 32.86 -8.72
CA ILE A 360 28.10 32.23 -9.93
C ILE A 360 29.46 31.72 -9.49
N SER A 361 29.68 30.41 -9.54
CA SER A 361 30.98 29.81 -9.28
C SER A 361 31.93 30.20 -10.40
N GLY A 362 31.91 31.47 -10.79
CA GLY A 362 33.01 32.10 -11.42
C GLY A 362 34.06 32.21 -10.34
N ASN A 363 35.18 31.57 -10.58
CA ASN A 363 36.39 31.82 -9.83
C ASN A 363 36.63 33.34 -9.85
N VAL A 364 36.98 33.91 -8.70
CA VAL A 364 37.28 35.34 -8.58
C VAL A 364 38.79 35.50 -8.62
N LEU A 365 39.27 36.30 -9.56
CA LEU A 365 40.67 36.68 -9.67
C LEU A 365 40.83 38.14 -9.30
N THR A 366 41.74 38.48 -8.39
CA THR A 366 42.03 39.87 -8.04
C THR A 366 43.43 40.23 -8.47
N TYR A 367 43.54 41.07 -9.50
CA TYR A 367 44.79 41.64 -9.97
C TYR A 367 45.08 42.97 -9.26
N TYR A 368 46.12 43.05 -8.45
CA TYR A 368 46.60 44.28 -7.83
C TYR A 368 47.53 45.04 -8.78
N LEU A 369 47.41 46.36 -8.82
CA LEU A 369 48.27 47.22 -9.65
C LEU A 369 49.62 47.44 -8.96
N HIS A 370 50.71 47.23 -9.71
CA HIS A 370 52.09 47.32 -9.25
C HIS A 370 52.93 48.32 -10.06
N ASN A 371 54.17 48.54 -9.61
CA ASN A 371 55.16 49.32 -10.35
C ASN A 371 55.37 48.76 -11.77
N ASP A 372 55.93 49.58 -12.66
CA ASP A 372 56.24 49.23 -14.06
C ASP A 372 55.00 48.89 -14.90
N ASN A 373 53.83 49.34 -14.44
CA ASN A 373 52.52 49.11 -15.07
C ASN A 373 52.18 47.62 -15.26
N ILE A 374 52.47 46.81 -14.25
CA ILE A 374 52.12 45.39 -14.21
C ILE A 374 50.96 45.21 -13.21
N MET A 375 50.13 44.19 -13.41
CA MET A 375 49.16 43.73 -12.42
C MET A 375 49.23 42.21 -12.25
N ASN A 376 49.15 41.71 -11.02
CA ASN A 376 49.19 40.28 -10.71
C ASN A 376 48.40 39.98 -9.43
N GLU A 377 48.25 38.72 -9.04
CA GLU A 377 47.42 38.31 -7.89
C GLU A 377 48.02 38.66 -6.52
N ILE A 378 49.25 39.19 -6.47
CA ILE A 378 50.00 39.38 -5.23
C ILE A 378 49.70 40.76 -4.66
N LYS A 379 49.01 40.83 -3.52
CA LYS A 379 48.78 42.11 -2.83
C LYS A 379 50.09 42.72 -2.32
N SER A 380 50.34 44.01 -2.59
CA SER A 380 51.52 44.71 -2.05
C SER A 380 51.49 44.79 -0.52
N THR A 381 52.63 44.52 0.11
CA THR A 381 52.87 44.69 1.55
C THR A 381 53.66 45.95 1.89
N ASP A 382 53.96 46.80 0.90
CA ASP A 382 54.67 48.06 1.14
C ASP A 382 53.71 49.13 1.69
N SER A 383 54.19 49.96 2.60
CA SER A 383 53.47 51.16 3.06
C SER A 383 53.64 52.35 2.11
N LYS A 384 54.67 52.32 1.25
CA LYS A 384 54.96 53.35 0.27
C LYS A 384 53.96 53.30 -0.88
N THR A 385 53.32 54.44 -1.14
CA THR A 385 52.32 54.59 -2.20
C THR A 385 52.97 55.09 -3.48
N ILE A 386 52.68 54.42 -4.60
CA ILE A 386 53.03 54.92 -5.93
C ILE A 386 51.89 55.83 -6.41
N ARG A 387 52.27 56.98 -6.97
CA ARG A 387 51.35 58.02 -7.45
C ARG A 387 51.63 58.26 -8.93
N THR A 388 50.70 57.88 -9.80
CA THR A 388 50.80 58.15 -11.24
C THR A 388 49.81 59.22 -11.63
N THR A 389 50.30 60.28 -12.29
CA THR A 389 49.46 61.34 -12.82
C THR A 389 48.70 60.85 -14.05
N LEU A 390 47.38 61.01 -14.03
CA LEU A 390 46.51 60.64 -15.14
C LEU A 390 46.43 61.80 -16.16
N SER A 391 46.28 61.43 -17.43
CA SER A 391 46.17 62.36 -18.55
C SER A 391 45.22 61.82 -19.62
N ASN A 392 45.11 62.52 -20.74
CA ASN A 392 44.36 62.02 -21.91
C ASN A 392 45.05 60.80 -22.55
N GLU A 393 46.35 60.62 -22.34
CA GLU A 393 47.05 59.37 -22.69
C GLU A 393 46.81 58.32 -21.59
N PRO A 394 46.33 57.11 -21.94
CA PRO A 394 46.00 56.08 -20.97
C PRO A 394 47.24 55.46 -20.33
N VAL A 395 47.20 55.28 -19.01
CA VAL A 395 48.14 54.40 -18.28
C VAL A 395 47.62 52.98 -18.41
N THR A 396 48.46 52.06 -18.90
CA THR A 396 48.07 50.68 -19.22
C THR A 396 48.75 49.69 -18.28
N PHE A 397 47.98 49.01 -17.43
CA PHE A 397 48.47 47.93 -16.56
C PHE A 397 48.27 46.57 -17.25
N LYS A 398 49.32 45.75 -17.38
CA LYS A 398 49.24 44.43 -18.02
C LYS A 398 49.31 43.30 -17.00
N GLY A 399 48.41 42.33 -17.13
CA GLY A 399 48.38 41.11 -16.33
C GLY A 399 48.92 39.90 -17.08
N ASP A 400 49.07 38.79 -16.36
CA ASP A 400 49.52 37.52 -16.93
C ASP A 400 48.44 36.87 -17.82
N SER A 401 48.89 36.08 -18.80
CA SER A 401 48.02 35.20 -19.60
C SER A 401 47.40 34.10 -18.75
N PHE A 402 46.16 33.72 -19.06
CA PHE A 402 45.48 32.64 -18.36
C PHE A 402 46.08 31.26 -18.66
N VAL A 403 46.03 30.34 -17.69
CA VAL A 403 46.47 28.95 -17.88
C VAL A 403 45.62 28.19 -18.91
N ARG A 404 44.41 28.67 -19.18
CA ARG A 404 43.38 28.05 -20.03
C ARG A 404 42.39 29.10 -20.54
N ASN A 405 41.57 28.73 -21.52
CA ASN A 405 40.52 29.63 -22.01
C ASN A 405 39.45 29.85 -20.93
N MET A 406 39.01 31.10 -20.79
CA MET A 406 38.03 31.51 -19.77
C MET A 406 37.00 32.46 -20.36
N ILE A 407 35.81 32.52 -19.75
CA ILE A 407 34.77 33.50 -20.08
C ILE A 407 34.65 34.47 -18.92
N ILE A 408 34.91 35.76 -19.15
CA ILE A 408 34.66 36.81 -18.14
C ILE A 408 33.15 37.06 -18.07
N GLU A 409 32.60 36.95 -16.86
CA GLU A 409 31.18 37.18 -16.59
C GLU A 409 30.92 38.62 -16.18
N ASN A 410 31.76 39.13 -15.27
CA ASN A 410 31.81 40.53 -14.88
C ASN A 410 33.22 40.90 -14.39
N ALA A 411 33.47 42.20 -14.31
CA ALA A 411 34.71 42.73 -13.79
C ALA A 411 34.43 44.04 -13.05
N THR A 412 35.26 44.32 -12.06
CA THR A 412 35.19 45.54 -11.26
C THR A 412 36.60 46.08 -11.08
N ALA A 413 36.83 47.35 -11.39
CA ALA A 413 38.09 48.02 -11.04
C ALA A 413 37.88 48.92 -9.82
N GLU A 414 38.65 48.69 -8.75
CA GLU A 414 38.66 49.51 -7.54
C GLU A 414 39.92 50.37 -7.56
N LEU A 415 39.76 51.66 -7.87
CA LEU A 415 40.90 52.56 -8.10
C LEU A 415 40.90 53.73 -7.12
N TYR A 416 41.99 53.91 -6.38
CA TYR A 416 42.17 55.04 -5.46
C TYR A 416 42.59 56.29 -6.25
N VAL A 417 41.61 56.95 -6.86
CA VAL A 417 41.80 58.17 -7.66
C VAL A 417 41.66 59.41 -6.78
N TYR A 418 42.56 60.38 -6.97
CA TYR A 418 42.63 61.62 -6.22
C TYR A 418 42.62 62.84 -7.16
N TYR A 419 41.76 63.84 -6.85
CA TYR A 419 41.69 65.11 -7.58
C TYR A 419 41.56 66.31 -6.61
N PRO A 420 42.62 67.13 -6.41
CA PRO A 420 42.64 68.18 -5.40
C PRO A 420 41.72 69.37 -5.73
N LYS A 421 40.89 69.82 -4.76
CA LYS A 421 39.99 70.98 -4.89
C LYS A 421 40.64 72.26 -4.36
N ILE A 422 40.72 73.31 -5.17
CA ILE A 422 41.17 74.64 -4.72
C ILE A 422 40.05 75.70 -4.82
N LEU A 423 39.06 75.54 -5.71
CA LEU A 423 37.88 76.42 -5.89
C LEU A 423 36.70 75.62 -6.51
N PRO A 424 35.44 76.11 -6.48
CA PRO A 424 34.28 75.38 -7.00
C PRO A 424 34.23 75.43 -8.54
N ILE A 425 35.03 74.62 -9.23
CA ILE A 425 34.95 74.43 -10.69
C ILE A 425 35.21 72.96 -11.08
N GLN A 426 34.37 72.48 -12.00
CA GLN A 426 34.37 71.26 -12.83
C GLN A 426 34.88 69.93 -12.23
N SER A 427 33.95 68.98 -12.20
CA SER A 427 34.21 67.55 -12.21
C SER A 427 35.06 67.12 -13.41
N ILE A 428 35.85 66.07 -13.21
CA ILE A 428 36.60 65.38 -14.27
C ILE A 428 35.99 64.02 -14.53
N GLU A 429 36.20 63.50 -15.72
CA GLU A 429 35.69 62.20 -16.13
C GLU A 429 36.86 61.23 -16.29
N ILE A 430 36.87 60.16 -15.49
CA ILE A 430 37.85 59.08 -15.56
C ILE A 430 37.27 57.96 -16.43
N ASN A 431 38.00 57.58 -17.47
CA ASN A 431 37.71 56.43 -18.30
C ASN A 431 38.58 55.26 -17.87
N VAL A 432 37.96 54.11 -17.64
CA VAL A 432 38.66 52.86 -17.39
C VAL A 432 38.23 51.87 -18.46
N THR A 433 39.19 51.24 -19.12
CA THR A 433 38.96 50.30 -20.23
C THR A 433 39.69 48.99 -19.98
N LEU A 434 38.95 47.89 -20.01
CA LEU A 434 39.46 46.53 -19.93
C LEU A 434 39.74 46.01 -21.34
N LYS A 435 40.93 45.47 -21.57
CA LYS A 435 41.39 44.93 -22.86
C LYS A 435 41.84 43.46 -22.77
N ASN A 436 41.65 42.73 -23.87
CA ASN A 436 42.19 41.40 -24.15
C ASN A 436 43.16 41.53 -25.34
N GLY A 437 44.47 41.53 -25.07
CA GLY A 437 45.46 42.00 -26.03
C GLY A 437 45.14 43.43 -26.51
N ASP A 438 44.98 43.61 -27.82
CA ASP A 438 44.63 44.91 -28.42
C ASP A 438 43.11 45.19 -28.47
N THR A 439 42.28 44.22 -28.09
CA THR A 439 40.81 44.30 -28.23
C THR A 439 40.17 44.85 -26.96
N ILE A 440 39.33 45.88 -27.08
CA ILE A 440 38.54 46.40 -25.96
C ILE A 440 37.44 45.40 -25.59
N ILE A 441 37.45 44.95 -24.34
CA ILE A 441 36.44 44.05 -23.79
C ILE A 441 35.25 44.85 -23.24
N ALA A 442 35.54 45.87 -22.42
CA ALA A 442 34.55 46.76 -21.82
C ALA A 442 35.21 48.07 -21.37
N SER A 443 34.41 49.12 -21.22
CA SER A 443 34.83 50.40 -20.65
C SER A 443 33.75 50.91 -19.71
N ASP A 444 34.17 51.57 -18.64
CA ASP A 444 33.29 52.31 -17.74
C ASP A 444 33.89 53.69 -17.49
N THR A 445 33.01 54.64 -17.19
CA THR A 445 33.36 56.03 -17.09
C THR A 445 32.67 56.64 -15.88
N LYS A 446 33.44 57.30 -15.01
CA LYS A 446 32.90 57.98 -13.82
C LYS A 446 33.34 59.41 -13.71
N GLU A 447 32.38 60.24 -13.35
CA GLU A 447 32.58 61.64 -13.01
C GLU A 447 33.05 61.76 -11.55
N ILE A 448 34.20 62.40 -11.34
CA ILE A 448 34.81 62.62 -10.03
C ILE A 448 34.86 64.13 -9.75
N GLY A 449 34.23 64.56 -8.65
CA GLY A 449 34.31 65.92 -8.14
C GLY A 449 35.60 66.18 -7.35
N GLY A 450 35.99 67.45 -7.20
CA GLY A 450 37.16 67.81 -6.40
C GLY A 450 37.02 67.42 -4.92
N SER A 451 38.06 66.76 -4.40
CA SER A 451 38.26 66.29 -3.02
C SER A 451 38.38 67.44 -2.00
N GLY A 452 37.72 67.34 -0.84
CA GLY A 452 37.80 68.34 0.24
C GLY A 452 39.19 68.48 0.87
N LEU A 453 39.40 69.50 1.72
CA LEU A 453 40.66 69.73 2.45
C LEU A 453 41.06 68.55 3.37
N ASP A 454 40.10 67.68 3.69
CA ASP A 454 40.28 66.54 4.59
C ASP A 454 40.93 65.34 3.87
N GLU A 455 41.00 65.37 2.53
CA GLU A 455 41.57 64.33 1.66
C GLU A 455 42.99 64.69 1.14
N ILE A 456 43.65 65.69 1.72
CA ILE A 456 45.02 66.13 1.31
C ILE A 456 46.06 64.99 1.34
N LEU A 457 45.82 63.94 2.14
CA LEU A 457 46.71 62.78 2.24
C LEU A 457 46.42 61.68 1.21
N GLY A 458 45.25 61.69 0.57
CA GLY A 458 44.77 60.69 -0.40
C GLY A 458 43.27 60.37 -0.21
N PRO A 459 42.65 59.59 -1.13
CA PRO A 459 41.23 59.24 -1.06
C PRO A 459 40.98 58.18 0.01
N ASN A 460 39.92 58.33 0.82
CA ASN A 460 39.60 57.42 1.92
C ASN A 460 38.97 56.09 1.46
N SER A 461 38.46 56.03 0.23
CA SER A 461 37.85 54.86 -0.38
C SER A 461 38.18 54.79 -1.88
N PRO A 462 38.21 53.59 -2.49
CA PRO A 462 38.42 53.46 -3.92
C PRO A 462 37.19 53.95 -4.70
N THR A 463 37.44 54.54 -5.86
CA THR A 463 36.42 54.74 -6.89
C THR A 463 36.24 53.41 -7.62
N VAL A 464 35.03 52.88 -7.56
CA VAL A 464 34.68 51.57 -8.14
C VAL A 464 34.15 51.77 -9.56
N PHE A 465 34.67 51.04 -10.55
CA PHE A 465 34.21 51.02 -11.94
C PHE A 465 33.63 49.65 -12.26
N TYR A 466 32.45 49.60 -12.85
CA TYR A 466 31.72 48.36 -13.11
C TYR A 466 31.67 48.07 -14.60
N PHE A 467 32.23 46.92 -14.99
CA PHE A 467 32.15 46.44 -16.37
C PHE A 467 30.98 45.46 -16.47
N GLU A 468 29.78 46.00 -16.70
CA GLU A 468 28.58 45.19 -16.89
C GLU A 468 28.32 44.92 -18.39
N LYS A 469 27.85 43.70 -18.70
CA LYS A 469 27.54 43.21 -20.06
C LYS A 469 28.75 42.93 -20.95
N PHE A 470 29.53 41.93 -20.58
CA PHE A 470 30.40 41.25 -21.53
C PHE A 470 29.53 40.48 -22.54
N LYS A 471 29.61 40.81 -23.84
CA LYS A 471 29.24 39.83 -24.88
C LYS A 471 30.17 38.63 -24.69
N GLU A 472 29.69 37.40 -24.81
CA GLU A 472 30.45 36.16 -24.53
C GLU A 472 31.87 36.18 -25.13
N ASN A 473 32.81 36.74 -24.37
CA ASN A 473 34.17 37.01 -24.83
C ASN A 473 35.04 35.95 -24.18
N GLN A 474 35.17 34.81 -24.87
CA GLN A 474 36.16 33.82 -24.53
C GLN A 474 37.55 34.46 -24.65
N ILE A 475 38.28 34.53 -23.54
CA ILE A 475 39.69 34.91 -23.52
C ILE A 475 40.50 33.65 -23.74
N TRP A 476 41.42 33.74 -24.69
CA TRP A 476 42.32 32.64 -25.01
C TRP A 476 43.48 32.58 -24.02
N TYR A 477 43.92 31.37 -23.70
CA TYR A 477 45.01 31.11 -22.74
C TYR A 477 46.36 31.76 -23.11
N ASP A 478 46.50 32.25 -24.35
CA ASP A 478 47.71 32.90 -24.86
C ASP A 478 47.57 34.43 -24.97
N LYS A 479 46.54 35.01 -24.35
CA LYS A 479 46.29 36.46 -24.36
C LYS A 479 46.34 37.07 -22.96
N ASP A 480 47.02 38.20 -22.88
CA ASP A 480 47.12 39.02 -21.68
C ASP A 480 45.89 39.92 -21.51
N ILE A 481 45.46 40.10 -20.26
CA ILE A 481 44.50 41.14 -19.89
C ILE A 481 45.24 42.46 -19.62
N ALA A 482 44.67 43.58 -20.05
CA ALA A 482 45.17 44.90 -19.70
C ALA A 482 44.06 45.84 -19.19
N LEU A 483 44.41 46.71 -18.23
CA LEU A 483 43.54 47.77 -17.71
C LEU A 483 44.12 49.14 -18.09
N GLU A 484 43.37 49.90 -18.89
CA GLU A 484 43.72 51.26 -19.31
C GLU A 484 42.93 52.30 -18.54
N ILE A 485 43.63 53.31 -18.00
CA ILE A 485 43.03 54.38 -17.19
C ILE A 485 43.44 55.74 -17.77
N SER A 486 42.46 56.58 -18.13
CA SER A 486 42.67 57.90 -18.72
C SER A 486 41.63 58.92 -18.28
N VAL A 487 41.81 60.18 -18.69
CA VAL A 487 40.91 61.31 -18.39
C VAL A 487 40.34 61.88 -19.69
N SER A 488 39.02 62.05 -19.80
CA SER A 488 38.37 62.57 -21.02
C SER A 488 38.52 64.09 -21.18
N ASN A 489 38.31 64.85 -20.10
CA ASN A 489 38.18 66.31 -20.12
C ASN A 489 39.37 67.00 -19.47
N LYS A 490 39.88 68.08 -20.08
CA LYS A 490 41.02 68.85 -19.54
C LYS A 490 40.62 69.52 -18.22
N PRO A 491 41.35 69.29 -17.11
CA PRO A 491 41.12 70.05 -15.89
C PRO A 491 41.42 71.54 -16.10
N ALA A 492 40.64 72.41 -15.48
CA ALA A 492 40.94 73.83 -15.44
C ALA A 492 42.13 74.06 -14.48
N LEU A 493 43.18 74.74 -14.97
CA LEU A 493 44.51 74.89 -14.34
C LEU A 493 45.36 73.61 -14.24
N SER A 494 46.66 73.77 -13.97
CA SER A 494 47.73 72.74 -14.00
C SER A 494 47.59 71.59 -12.98
N LEU A 495 46.41 71.41 -12.36
CA LEU A 495 46.15 70.33 -11.41
C LEU A 495 45.71 69.09 -12.18
N LYS A 496 46.46 67.99 -12.02
CA LYS A 496 46.21 66.74 -12.72
C LYS A 496 45.70 65.68 -11.73
N PRO A 497 44.67 64.90 -12.09
CA PRO A 497 44.25 63.76 -11.27
C PRO A 497 45.36 62.71 -11.16
N VAL A 498 45.37 61.98 -10.05
CA VAL A 498 46.40 60.99 -9.72
C VAL A 498 45.74 59.70 -9.30
N ILE A 499 46.29 58.56 -9.70
CA ILE A 499 45.95 57.25 -9.13
C ILE A 499 47.01 56.82 -8.11
N ASN A 500 46.55 56.37 -6.95
CA ASN A 500 47.36 55.78 -5.89
C ASN A 500 47.28 54.25 -5.95
N TYR A 501 48.41 53.56 -5.96
CA TYR A 501 48.45 52.09 -6.02
C TYR A 501 49.73 51.52 -5.38
N ASN A 502 49.85 50.20 -5.37
CA ASN A 502 51.01 49.45 -4.88
C ASN A 502 51.34 49.67 -3.38
N SER A 503 50.34 49.92 -2.53
CA SER A 503 50.54 49.99 -1.07
C SER A 503 49.42 49.33 -0.28
N ILE A 504 49.68 49.03 1.00
CA ILE A 504 48.67 48.50 1.94
C ILE A 504 47.48 49.47 2.08
N ASN A 505 47.74 50.78 2.04
CA ASN A 505 46.73 51.81 2.25
C ASN A 505 45.90 52.12 0.98
N TYR A 506 46.48 51.88 -0.21
CA TYR A 506 45.83 52.13 -1.49
C TYR A 506 46.05 50.95 -2.45
N PRO A 507 45.43 49.78 -2.19
CA PRO A 507 45.60 48.59 -3.03
C PRO A 507 44.67 48.63 -4.25
N SER A 508 44.90 49.58 -5.17
CA SER A 508 44.10 49.63 -6.41
C SER A 508 44.16 48.29 -7.15
N SER A 509 43.01 47.77 -7.60
CA SER A 509 42.88 46.41 -8.14
C SER A 509 41.81 46.26 -9.21
N LEU A 510 41.95 45.22 -10.02
CA LEU A 510 40.96 44.69 -10.96
C LEU A 510 40.48 43.34 -10.45
N ILE A 511 39.19 43.23 -10.16
CA ILE A 511 38.52 42.01 -9.73
C ILE A 511 37.78 41.44 -10.94
N LEU A 512 38.14 40.22 -11.35
CA LEU A 512 37.52 39.51 -12.46
C LEU A 512 36.74 38.32 -11.93
N ARG A 513 35.48 38.20 -12.37
CA ARG A 513 34.72 36.96 -12.24
C ARG A 513 34.74 36.22 -13.56
N TYR A 514 35.22 34.97 -13.53
CA TYR A 514 35.37 34.16 -14.73
C TYR A 514 34.86 32.75 -14.55
N ARG A 515 34.34 32.14 -15.62
CA ARG A 515 34.02 30.71 -15.68
C ARG A 515 34.91 29.98 -16.68
N GLU A 516 35.14 28.70 -16.44
CA GLU A 516 35.77 27.81 -17.41
C GLU A 516 34.95 27.71 -18.69
N THR A 517 35.62 27.57 -19.83
CA THR A 517 34.92 27.32 -21.10
C THR A 517 34.50 25.86 -21.22
N ASP A 518 33.35 25.64 -21.85
CA ASP A 518 32.76 24.33 -22.15
C ASP A 518 33.36 23.65 -23.40
N ASN A 519 34.53 24.09 -23.87
CA ASN A 519 35.15 23.58 -25.09
C ASN A 519 35.74 22.17 -24.93
N VAL A 520 35.95 21.69 -23.70
CA VAL A 520 36.22 20.29 -23.38
C VAL A 520 35.05 19.82 -22.54
N GLN A 521 34.45 18.67 -22.87
CA GLN A 521 33.28 18.16 -22.16
C GLN A 521 33.45 16.68 -21.85
N ILE A 522 33.07 16.29 -20.63
CA ILE A 522 32.85 14.90 -20.26
C ILE A 522 31.37 14.60 -20.51
N GLY A 523 31.10 13.47 -21.17
CA GLY A 523 29.74 12.96 -21.37
C GLY A 523 29.03 12.61 -20.05
N GLU A 524 27.84 12.05 -20.16
CA GLU A 524 27.12 11.59 -18.97
C GLU A 524 27.86 10.43 -18.29
N VAL A 525 27.93 10.51 -16.96
CA VAL A 525 28.47 9.48 -16.08
C VAL A 525 27.42 9.30 -14.99
N ASN A 526 26.80 8.12 -14.96
CA ASN A 526 25.70 7.81 -14.05
C ASN A 526 26.20 6.94 -12.90
N ASP A 527 25.59 7.08 -11.73
CA ASP A 527 25.93 6.26 -10.59
C ASP A 527 25.68 4.77 -10.87
N LYS A 528 26.51 3.90 -10.28
CA LYS A 528 26.41 2.45 -10.48
C LYS A 528 26.45 1.71 -9.15
N PRO A 529 25.42 0.91 -8.84
CA PRO A 529 25.51 -0.03 -7.74
C PRO A 529 26.38 -1.23 -8.14
N VAL A 530 27.10 -1.80 -7.18
CA VAL A 530 27.84 -3.05 -7.31
C VAL A 530 27.53 -3.96 -6.12
N TYR A 531 27.68 -5.27 -6.29
CA TYR A 531 27.68 -6.20 -5.15
C TYR A 531 29.07 -6.20 -4.47
N ALA A 532 29.18 -6.78 -3.27
CA ALA A 532 30.48 -6.90 -2.58
C ALA A 532 31.45 -7.73 -3.43
N SER A 533 32.71 -7.29 -3.61
CA SER A 533 33.67 -7.82 -4.61
C SER A 533 33.30 -7.60 -6.09
N GLY A 534 32.20 -6.90 -6.38
CA GLY A 534 31.79 -6.50 -7.71
C GLY A 534 32.63 -5.36 -8.29
N SER A 535 32.39 -5.04 -9.56
CA SER A 535 33.15 -4.03 -10.30
C SER A 535 32.21 -3.18 -11.16
N ALA A 536 32.28 -1.87 -11.00
CA ALA A 536 31.60 -0.92 -11.88
C ALA A 536 32.54 -0.53 -13.02
N GLU A 537 32.08 -0.75 -14.26
CA GLU A 537 32.81 -0.37 -15.47
C GLU A 537 32.13 0.83 -16.15
N TYR A 538 32.92 1.83 -16.50
CA TYR A 538 32.48 3.06 -17.14
C TYR A 538 33.21 3.29 -18.46
N PHE A 539 32.46 3.72 -19.47
CA PHE A 539 32.98 4.18 -20.77
C PHE A 539 32.71 5.68 -20.91
N ILE A 540 33.64 6.49 -20.42
CA ILE A 540 33.47 7.94 -20.32
C ILE A 540 33.91 8.58 -21.63
N ASN A 541 33.00 9.25 -22.33
CA ASN A 541 33.33 9.98 -23.55
C ASN A 541 33.80 11.39 -23.20
N VAL A 542 34.95 11.81 -23.73
CA VAL A 542 35.47 13.17 -23.62
C VAL A 542 35.49 13.79 -25.00
N THR A 543 34.89 14.95 -25.17
CA THR A 543 34.83 15.68 -26.45
C THR A 543 35.58 17.00 -26.35
N SER A 544 36.03 17.52 -27.50
CA SER A 544 36.55 18.88 -27.56
C SER A 544 36.11 19.63 -28.81
N ARG A 545 35.67 20.88 -28.65
CA ARG A 545 35.28 21.78 -29.74
C ARG A 545 36.48 22.19 -30.60
N TYR A 546 37.65 22.37 -29.97
CA TYR A 546 38.90 22.77 -30.64
C TYR A 546 39.93 21.65 -30.60
N SER A 547 40.95 21.73 -31.46
CA SER A 547 42.04 20.76 -31.43
C SER A 547 42.86 20.91 -30.13
N GLU A 548 43.00 19.81 -29.40
CA GLU A 548 43.72 19.71 -28.14
C GLU A 548 44.85 18.69 -28.25
N ASN A 549 46.08 19.17 -28.14
CA ASN A 549 47.27 18.32 -28.22
C ASN A 549 47.46 17.45 -26.99
N LYS A 550 46.79 17.76 -25.88
CA LYS A 550 46.80 16.97 -24.64
C LYS A 550 45.66 17.40 -23.71
N ILE A 551 44.71 16.51 -23.48
CA ILE A 551 43.75 16.59 -22.38
C ILE A 551 44.19 15.59 -21.31
N ASN A 552 44.47 16.08 -20.10
CA ASN A 552 44.78 15.21 -18.96
C ASN A 552 43.49 14.74 -18.30
N ILE A 553 43.42 13.45 -17.98
CA ILE A 553 42.33 12.85 -17.24
C ILE A 553 42.82 12.50 -15.84
N THR A 554 42.14 13.02 -14.82
CA THR A 554 42.34 12.59 -13.44
C THR A 554 41.02 12.06 -12.89
N VAL A 555 41.11 10.99 -12.11
CA VAL A 555 39.99 10.46 -11.33
C VAL A 555 40.43 10.56 -9.88
N GLU A 556 39.72 11.39 -9.13
CA GLU A 556 40.02 11.73 -7.75
C GLU A 556 38.93 11.14 -6.85
N GLU A 557 39.36 10.44 -5.82
CA GLU A 557 38.50 10.00 -4.73
C GLU A 557 38.18 11.21 -3.84
N GLN A 558 36.90 11.52 -3.66
CA GLN A 558 36.44 12.63 -2.81
C GLN A 558 36.16 12.11 -1.39
N GLU A 559 35.24 11.17 -1.29
CA GLU A 559 34.84 10.50 -0.05
C GLU A 559 34.71 9.00 -0.32
N SER A 560 35.22 8.18 0.59
CA SER A 560 35.04 6.73 0.52
C SER A 560 34.78 6.12 1.89
N VAL A 561 33.90 5.13 1.88
CA VAL A 561 33.65 4.21 2.99
C VAL A 561 33.88 2.81 2.46
N GLY A 562 34.72 2.04 3.14
CA GLY A 562 35.18 0.73 2.67
C GLY A 562 36.45 0.80 1.81
N ASN A 563 36.90 -0.36 1.33
CA ASN A 563 38.14 -0.46 0.56
C ASN A 563 37.82 -0.66 -0.93
N TRP A 564 38.29 0.28 -1.76
CA TRP A 564 38.04 0.31 -3.19
C TRP A 564 39.33 0.25 -3.99
N THR A 565 39.28 -0.31 -5.19
CA THR A 565 40.39 -0.25 -6.16
C THR A 565 39.91 0.47 -7.42
N ILE A 566 40.56 1.58 -7.76
CA ILE A 566 40.23 2.40 -8.93
C ILE A 566 41.30 2.22 -10.00
N TYR A 567 40.88 1.94 -11.22
CA TYR A 567 41.77 1.85 -12.37
C TYR A 567 41.16 2.56 -13.57
N TYR A 568 41.93 3.43 -14.24
CA TYR A 568 41.46 4.11 -15.45
C TYR A 568 42.56 4.28 -16.50
N TYR A 569 42.15 4.27 -17.77
CA TYR A 569 43.03 4.50 -18.90
C TYR A 569 42.27 5.01 -20.13
N PRO A 570 42.92 5.77 -21.02
CA PRO A 570 44.24 6.39 -20.87
C PRO A 570 44.22 7.60 -19.92
N LYS A 571 45.36 7.95 -19.30
CA LYS A 571 45.49 9.13 -18.41
C LYS A 571 45.56 10.48 -19.16
N SER A 572 45.76 10.44 -20.46
CA SER A 572 45.71 11.63 -21.32
C SER A 572 45.34 11.24 -22.75
N VAL A 573 44.64 12.13 -23.44
CA VAL A 573 44.17 11.92 -24.82
C VAL A 573 44.45 13.13 -25.69
N ASN A 574 44.63 12.89 -26.99
CA ASN A 574 44.71 13.94 -28.00
C ASN A 574 43.39 13.93 -28.77
N ILE A 575 42.72 15.08 -28.83
CA ILE A 575 41.41 15.19 -29.46
C ILE A 575 41.49 16.24 -30.56
N GLY A 576 41.15 15.87 -31.79
CA GLY A 576 41.04 16.81 -32.90
C GLY A 576 39.84 17.75 -32.75
N GLU A 577 39.74 18.75 -33.61
CA GLU A 577 38.61 19.69 -33.61
C GLU A 577 37.26 18.93 -33.76
N ASN A 578 36.31 19.22 -32.86
CA ASN A 578 35.02 18.53 -32.73
C ASN A 578 35.13 16.99 -32.60
N GLY A 579 36.27 16.49 -32.14
CA GLY A 579 36.53 15.06 -31.94
C GLY A 579 36.11 14.55 -30.56
N SER A 580 36.29 13.24 -30.35
CA SER A 580 36.04 12.59 -29.07
C SER A 580 37.04 11.46 -28.77
N ALA A 581 37.17 11.10 -27.49
CA ALA A 581 37.97 9.98 -27.02
C ALA A 581 37.26 9.29 -25.84
N THR A 582 37.42 7.96 -25.73
CA THR A 582 36.81 7.17 -24.66
C THR A 582 37.83 6.83 -23.58
N ILE A 583 37.46 7.04 -22.33
CA ILE A 583 38.20 6.65 -21.13
C ILE A 583 37.48 5.49 -20.47
N HIS A 584 38.23 4.44 -20.16
CA HIS A 584 37.72 3.30 -19.40
C HIS A 584 38.05 3.50 -17.93
N LEU A 585 37.04 3.42 -17.06
CA LEU A 585 37.20 3.52 -15.61
C LEU A 585 36.57 2.27 -14.97
N PHE A 586 37.35 1.62 -14.10
CA PHE A 586 36.96 0.46 -13.29
C PHE A 586 37.03 0.86 -11.82
N VAL A 587 35.95 0.58 -11.11
CA VAL A 587 35.82 0.85 -9.67
C VAL A 587 35.39 -0.45 -9.01
N ASN A 588 36.31 -1.06 -8.27
CA ASN A 588 36.13 -2.41 -7.76
C ASN A 588 35.98 -2.38 -6.24
N SER A 589 34.91 -2.97 -5.73
CA SER A 589 34.77 -3.24 -4.30
C SER A 589 35.76 -4.35 -3.93
N THR A 590 36.47 -4.19 -2.81
CA THR A 590 37.34 -5.24 -2.28
C THR A 590 36.73 -6.00 -1.09
N ALA A 591 35.48 -5.70 -0.75
CA ALA A 591 34.73 -6.36 0.30
C ALA A 591 34.58 -7.86 0.03
N LYS A 592 34.64 -8.67 1.09
CA LYS A 592 34.58 -10.15 1.03
C LYS A 592 33.47 -10.74 1.89
N ASP A 593 32.57 -9.89 2.36
CA ASP A 593 31.44 -10.23 3.21
C ASP A 593 30.28 -9.28 2.94
N ASP A 594 29.13 -9.57 3.56
CA ASP A 594 27.88 -8.84 3.44
C ASP A 594 27.85 -7.54 4.29
N SER A 595 28.88 -7.27 5.11
CA SER A 595 28.91 -6.05 5.94
C SER A 595 29.06 -4.76 5.12
N ALA A 596 29.48 -4.89 3.86
CA ALA A 596 29.68 -3.76 2.95
C ALA A 596 28.37 -3.15 2.43
N TYR A 597 27.27 -3.91 2.44
CA TYR A 597 25.99 -3.46 1.91
C TYR A 597 25.38 -2.34 2.75
N ASN A 598 24.81 -1.32 2.08
CA ASN A 598 24.26 -0.10 2.68
C ASN A 598 25.28 0.74 3.49
N ARG A 599 26.59 0.44 3.35
CA ARG A 599 27.67 1.14 4.06
C ARG A 599 28.76 1.59 3.13
N ASP A 600 29.34 0.66 2.37
CA ASP A 600 30.49 0.92 1.52
C ASP A 600 30.04 1.70 0.28
N LYS A 601 30.65 2.86 0.07
CA LYS A 601 30.41 3.75 -1.06
C LYS A 601 31.67 4.54 -1.40
N ILE A 602 31.79 4.97 -2.65
CA ILE A 602 32.87 5.84 -3.09
C ILE A 602 32.36 6.90 -4.05
N ASP A 603 32.68 8.15 -3.74
CA ASP A 603 32.40 9.31 -4.57
C ASP A 603 33.65 9.67 -5.38
N LEU A 604 33.51 9.66 -6.70
CA LEU A 604 34.59 9.91 -7.65
C LEU A 604 34.35 11.21 -8.39
N LEU A 605 35.41 12.00 -8.54
CA LEU A 605 35.45 13.20 -9.37
C LEU A 605 36.37 12.94 -10.57
N ILE A 606 35.79 12.96 -11.77
CA ILE A 606 36.49 12.77 -13.03
C ILE A 606 36.73 14.14 -13.65
N ASN A 607 37.99 14.51 -13.85
CA ASN A 607 38.40 15.79 -14.42
C ASN A 607 39.04 15.58 -15.79
N ALA A 608 38.60 16.34 -16.79
CA ALA A 608 39.20 16.44 -18.11
C ALA A 608 39.75 17.85 -18.30
N THR A 609 41.08 17.97 -18.33
CA THR A 609 41.78 19.25 -18.34
C THR A 609 42.52 19.46 -19.66
N GLY A 610 42.00 20.33 -20.52
CA GLY A 610 42.67 20.84 -21.72
C GLY A 610 43.13 22.30 -21.57
N LYS A 611 43.74 22.87 -22.62
CA LYS A 611 44.10 24.30 -22.66
C LYS A 611 42.91 25.18 -23.03
N THR A 612 42.04 24.65 -23.87
CA THR A 612 40.89 25.36 -24.43
C THR A 612 39.64 25.19 -23.60
N GLY A 613 39.63 24.30 -22.60
CA GLY A 613 38.52 24.12 -21.66
C GLY A 613 38.79 23.09 -20.57
N PHE A 614 37.85 23.00 -19.63
CA PHE A 614 37.88 22.10 -18.49
C PHE A 614 36.47 21.55 -18.24
N SER A 615 36.38 20.28 -17.89
CA SER A 615 35.12 19.65 -17.49
C SER A 615 35.36 18.70 -16.33
N SER A 616 34.40 18.67 -15.41
CA SER A 616 34.40 17.81 -14.25
C SER A 616 33.04 17.13 -14.10
N LYS A 617 33.05 15.84 -13.79
CA LYS A 617 31.84 15.04 -13.54
C LYS A 617 32.04 14.17 -12.31
N SER A 618 31.07 14.20 -11.41
CA SER A 618 31.01 13.31 -10.25
C SER A 618 30.21 12.06 -10.57
N THR A 619 30.59 10.93 -9.98
CA THR A 619 29.78 9.71 -9.96
C THR A 619 30.00 8.97 -8.64
N ASN A 620 28.97 8.30 -8.16
CA ASN A 620 28.99 7.45 -6.99
C ASN A 620 28.97 5.97 -7.41
N VAL A 621 29.77 5.16 -6.72
CA VAL A 621 29.67 3.70 -6.74
C VAL A 621 29.39 3.21 -5.33
N SER A 622 28.31 2.46 -5.14
CA SER A 622 27.90 1.94 -3.83
C SER A 622 27.75 0.43 -3.84
N VAL A 623 28.06 -0.22 -2.71
CA VAL A 623 27.72 -1.63 -2.52
C VAL A 623 26.24 -1.73 -2.15
N SER A 624 25.44 -2.27 -3.06
CA SER A 624 23.97 -2.32 -2.95
C SER A 624 23.42 -3.71 -3.21
N PHE A 625 22.35 -4.04 -2.49
CA PHE A 625 21.63 -5.30 -2.63
C PHE A 625 20.94 -5.43 -3.99
N GLU A 626 20.64 -4.31 -4.66
CA GLU A 626 20.06 -4.29 -6.01
C GLU A 626 21.01 -4.84 -7.08
N ALA A 627 22.32 -4.77 -6.84
CA ALA A 627 23.34 -5.28 -7.76
C ALA A 627 23.67 -6.77 -7.54
N VAL A 628 23.08 -7.42 -6.53
CA VAL A 628 23.33 -8.84 -6.25
C VAL A 628 22.84 -9.69 -7.41
N GLU A 629 23.73 -10.53 -7.93
CA GLU A 629 23.36 -11.55 -8.92
C GLU A 629 22.95 -12.83 -8.19
N TYR A 630 21.65 -13.09 -8.12
CA TYR A 630 21.09 -14.28 -7.49
C TYR A 630 21.30 -15.54 -8.35
N ASN A 631 21.68 -16.64 -7.70
CA ASN A 631 21.83 -17.93 -8.36
C ASN A 631 21.61 -19.05 -7.34
N ILE A 632 20.74 -20.00 -7.68
CA ILE A 632 20.40 -21.13 -6.84
C ILE A 632 20.74 -22.40 -7.61
N GLU A 633 21.69 -23.19 -7.10
CA GLU A 633 22.03 -24.48 -7.68
C GLU A 633 21.21 -25.58 -6.95
N ILE A 634 20.43 -26.34 -7.71
CA ILE A 634 19.63 -27.47 -7.22
C ILE A 634 20.25 -28.76 -7.76
N ILE A 635 20.74 -29.61 -6.87
CA ILE A 635 21.18 -30.96 -7.25
C ILE A 635 19.98 -31.89 -7.12
N THR A 636 19.49 -32.30 -8.28
CA THR A 636 18.28 -33.10 -8.41
C THR A 636 18.56 -34.59 -8.17
N PRO A 637 17.79 -35.28 -7.31
CA PRO A 637 17.93 -36.73 -7.11
C PRO A 637 17.43 -37.52 -8.32
N ASN A 638 17.89 -38.77 -8.44
CA ASN A 638 17.36 -39.70 -9.44
C ASN A 638 15.89 -40.04 -9.15
N GLY A 639 15.11 -40.28 -10.22
CA GLY A 639 13.71 -40.71 -10.09
C GLY A 639 13.53 -42.00 -9.28
N LEU A 640 12.54 -42.04 -8.39
CA LEU A 640 12.24 -43.19 -7.55
C LEU A 640 11.14 -44.06 -8.15
N LYS A 641 11.12 -45.33 -7.71
CA LYS A 641 10.00 -46.25 -7.96
C LYS A 641 9.22 -46.46 -6.66
N ILE A 642 8.01 -45.90 -6.57
CA ILE A 642 7.16 -45.96 -5.36
C ILE A 642 6.01 -46.94 -5.60
N LYS A 643 5.70 -47.78 -4.61
CA LYS A 643 4.55 -48.72 -4.69
C LYS A 643 3.26 -48.01 -4.29
N HIS A 644 2.12 -48.51 -4.76
CA HIS A 644 0.81 -48.00 -4.33
C HIS A 644 0.64 -48.10 -2.80
N GLY A 645 0.19 -47.02 -2.18
CA GLY A 645 -0.06 -46.96 -0.74
C GLY A 645 1.20 -46.93 0.11
N SER A 646 2.35 -46.59 -0.50
CA SER A 646 3.62 -46.37 0.19
C SER A 646 4.12 -44.96 -0.11
N GLU A 647 5.14 -44.56 0.65
CA GLU A 647 5.83 -43.28 0.47
C GLU A 647 7.22 -43.48 -0.13
N GLY A 648 7.72 -42.45 -0.80
CA GLY A 648 9.11 -42.36 -1.22
C GLY A 648 9.67 -40.99 -0.85
N ILE A 649 10.94 -40.94 -0.49
CA ILE A 649 11.60 -39.72 -0.01
C ILE A 649 12.65 -39.31 -1.04
N TYR A 650 12.45 -38.15 -1.66
CA TYR A 650 13.45 -37.49 -2.51
C TYR A 650 14.33 -36.58 -1.66
N GLN A 651 15.63 -36.63 -1.89
CA GLN A 651 16.61 -35.77 -1.22
C GLN A 651 17.18 -34.78 -2.22
N PHE A 652 16.75 -33.52 -2.13
CA PHE A 652 17.29 -32.41 -2.92
C PHE A 652 18.42 -31.74 -2.13
N ILE A 653 19.50 -31.38 -2.82
CA ILE A 653 20.56 -30.55 -2.23
C ILE A 653 20.49 -29.18 -2.89
N VAL A 654 20.36 -28.14 -2.07
CA VAL A 654 20.28 -26.75 -2.48
C VAL A 654 21.57 -26.04 -2.06
N ARG A 655 22.14 -25.29 -3.00
CA ARG A 655 23.34 -24.47 -2.80
C ARG A 655 23.04 -23.03 -3.19
N ASN A 656 23.29 -22.12 -2.25
CA ASN A 656 23.28 -20.69 -2.53
C ASN A 656 24.52 -20.34 -3.37
N ARG A 657 24.33 -19.84 -4.60
CA ARG A 657 25.40 -19.40 -5.51
C ARG A 657 25.33 -17.90 -5.78
N ASN A 658 24.63 -17.14 -4.93
CA ASN A 658 24.52 -15.69 -5.03
C ASN A 658 25.92 -15.06 -5.06
N LYS A 659 26.13 -14.10 -5.97
CA LYS A 659 27.35 -13.29 -5.96
C LYS A 659 27.23 -12.19 -4.90
N GLY A 660 28.38 -11.77 -4.37
CA GLY A 660 28.41 -10.72 -3.36
C GLY A 660 28.29 -11.18 -1.91
N PHE A 661 28.55 -12.46 -1.63
CA PHE A 661 28.58 -13.00 -0.27
C PHE A 661 27.25 -12.87 0.49
N ILE A 662 26.13 -12.77 -0.23
CA ILE A 662 24.80 -12.67 0.37
C ILE A 662 24.26 -14.04 0.74
N ALA A 663 24.19 -14.30 2.04
CA ALA A 663 23.43 -15.41 2.59
C ALA A 663 21.93 -15.19 2.34
N ASP A 664 21.18 -16.29 2.20
CA ASP A 664 19.81 -16.22 1.73
C ASP A 664 18.92 -17.24 2.44
N ASN A 665 17.62 -16.99 2.41
CA ASN A 665 16.59 -17.92 2.83
C ASN A 665 15.74 -18.26 1.61
N TYR A 666 15.27 -19.49 1.53
CA TYR A 666 14.52 -19.93 0.35
C TYR A 666 13.12 -20.41 0.72
N ILE A 667 12.14 -20.01 -0.10
CA ILE A 667 10.79 -20.56 -0.07
C ILE A 667 10.76 -21.75 -1.03
N ILE A 668 10.25 -22.86 -0.55
CA ILE A 668 10.13 -24.10 -1.31
C ILE A 668 8.67 -24.37 -1.60
N GLU A 669 8.38 -24.57 -2.88
CA GLU A 669 7.09 -25.07 -3.33
C GLU A 669 7.33 -26.33 -4.15
N VAL A 670 6.71 -27.43 -3.70
CA VAL A 670 6.71 -28.69 -4.45
C VAL A 670 5.29 -29.05 -4.82
N THR A 671 5.09 -29.28 -6.11
CA THR A 671 3.81 -29.70 -6.67
C THR A 671 3.94 -31.07 -7.32
N SER A 672 2.81 -31.79 -7.37
CA SER A 672 2.68 -33.10 -8.01
C SER A 672 1.68 -32.96 -9.14
N GLU A 673 2.04 -33.40 -10.34
CA GLU A 673 1.18 -33.37 -11.54
C GLU A 673 -0.20 -34.01 -11.26
N HIS A 674 -0.23 -35.08 -10.46
CA HIS A 674 -1.46 -35.81 -10.09
C HIS A 674 -1.96 -35.51 -8.68
N ASN A 675 -1.52 -34.41 -8.07
CA ASN A 675 -1.95 -33.96 -6.74
C ASN A 675 -1.76 -35.01 -5.62
N PHE A 676 -0.65 -35.76 -5.65
CA PHE A 676 -0.31 -36.62 -4.53
C PHE A 676 -0.02 -35.81 -3.27
N SER A 677 -0.24 -36.42 -2.11
CA SER A 677 0.09 -35.77 -0.84
C SER A 677 1.61 -35.71 -0.69
N LEU A 678 2.11 -34.54 -0.34
CA LEU A 678 3.54 -34.25 -0.17
C LEU A 678 3.79 -33.79 1.26
N SER A 679 4.92 -34.18 1.84
CA SER A 679 5.41 -33.65 3.12
C SER A 679 6.87 -33.24 2.96
N TYR A 680 7.15 -31.96 3.17
CA TYR A 680 8.46 -31.34 3.04
C TYR A 680 8.50 -30.06 3.89
N ASN A 681 9.72 -29.56 4.15
CA ASN A 681 9.89 -28.24 4.75
C ASN A 681 9.73 -27.17 3.69
N THR A 682 8.85 -26.20 3.92
CA THR A 682 8.57 -25.11 2.98
C THR A 682 9.63 -24.01 2.98
N TYR A 683 10.61 -24.09 3.87
CA TYR A 683 11.67 -23.10 4.03
C TYR A 683 13.04 -23.75 4.20
N ILE A 684 14.06 -23.11 3.61
CA ILE A 684 15.47 -23.39 3.86
C ILE A 684 16.10 -22.13 4.46
N GLY A 685 16.84 -22.30 5.55
CA GLY A 685 17.39 -21.20 6.34
C GLY A 685 16.37 -20.60 7.32
N THR A 686 16.86 -19.77 8.23
CA THR A 686 16.05 -18.93 9.11
C THR A 686 16.67 -17.53 9.19
N LYS A 687 15.92 -16.53 9.68
CA LYS A 687 16.47 -15.19 9.96
C LYS A 687 17.76 -15.23 10.82
N SER A 688 17.87 -16.19 11.74
CA SER A 688 19.04 -16.37 12.62
C SER A 688 20.14 -17.26 12.04
N LYS A 689 19.85 -18.03 10.99
CA LYS A 689 20.80 -18.94 10.34
C LYS A 689 20.43 -19.11 8.85
N PRO A 690 20.69 -18.09 8.00
CA PRO A 690 20.47 -18.19 6.57
C PRO A 690 21.45 -19.18 5.92
N LEU A 691 21.15 -19.62 4.70
CA LEU A 691 22.08 -20.45 3.93
C LEU A 691 23.19 -19.57 3.34
N GLU A 692 24.40 -19.74 3.85
CA GLU A 692 25.60 -19.04 3.37
C GLU A 692 25.93 -19.39 1.91
N VAL A 693 26.68 -18.51 1.22
CA VAL A 693 27.09 -18.73 -0.16
C VAL A 693 28.02 -19.95 -0.25
N TYR A 694 27.64 -20.90 -1.10
CA TYR A 694 28.39 -22.12 -1.31
C TYR A 694 29.77 -21.83 -1.91
N ASN A 695 30.80 -22.29 -1.19
CA ASN A 695 32.17 -22.29 -1.66
C ASN A 695 32.82 -23.65 -1.41
N GLN A 696 33.22 -24.31 -2.49
CA GLN A 696 33.78 -25.67 -2.47
C GLN A 696 35.10 -25.78 -1.67
N LYS A 697 35.80 -24.65 -1.44
CA LYS A 697 37.09 -24.63 -0.73
C LYS A 697 36.95 -24.60 0.78
N ASP A 698 35.75 -24.39 1.31
CA ASP A 698 35.51 -24.34 2.74
C ASP A 698 35.52 -25.76 3.33
N ASP A 699 35.93 -25.87 4.60
CA ASP A 699 36.05 -27.16 5.29
C ASP A 699 34.68 -27.88 5.39
N GLU A 700 33.60 -27.10 5.53
CA GLU A 700 32.21 -27.56 5.46
C GLU A 700 31.42 -26.62 4.53
N PRO A 701 31.24 -26.95 3.24
CA PRO A 701 30.51 -26.09 2.32
C PRO A 701 29.02 -26.01 2.70
N ALA A 702 28.46 -24.81 2.66
CA ALA A 702 27.07 -24.55 2.99
C ALA A 702 26.10 -25.21 2.00
N GLU A 703 25.59 -26.39 2.38
CA GLU A 703 24.57 -27.14 1.64
C GLU A 703 23.32 -27.35 2.49
N ALA A 704 22.16 -27.09 1.90
CA ALA A 704 20.89 -27.43 2.51
C ALA A 704 20.34 -28.73 1.91
N VAL A 705 20.03 -29.69 2.77
CA VAL A 705 19.43 -30.96 2.39
C VAL A 705 17.94 -30.91 2.69
N LEU A 706 17.13 -31.05 1.65
CA LEU A 706 15.68 -31.07 1.77
C LEU A 706 15.12 -32.44 1.39
N ASN A 707 14.35 -33.02 2.32
CA ASN A 707 13.64 -34.26 2.11
C ASN A 707 12.19 -33.99 1.72
N VAL A 708 11.80 -34.44 0.54
CA VAL A 708 10.41 -34.38 0.05
C VAL A 708 9.83 -35.79 0.06
N THR A 709 8.88 -36.02 0.96
CA THR A 709 8.15 -37.29 1.07
C THR A 709 6.89 -37.25 0.23
N VAL A 710 6.75 -38.21 -0.68
CA VAL A 710 5.64 -38.31 -1.63
C VAL A 710 4.79 -39.51 -1.25
N PHE A 711 3.52 -39.28 -0.92
CA PHE A 711 2.58 -40.33 -0.52
C PHE A 711 1.72 -40.74 -1.71
N VAL A 712 2.00 -41.92 -2.26
CA VAL A 712 1.21 -42.46 -3.39
C VAL A 712 -0.03 -43.17 -2.84
N PRO A 713 -1.26 -42.72 -3.17
CA PRO A 713 -2.47 -43.36 -2.67
C PRO A 713 -2.57 -44.80 -3.19
N TRP A 714 -3.09 -45.72 -2.36
CA TRP A 714 -3.17 -47.13 -2.75
C TRP A 714 -4.13 -47.38 -3.93
N TYR A 715 -5.09 -46.50 -4.11
CA TYR A 715 -6.17 -46.57 -5.11
C TYR A 715 -5.88 -45.76 -6.39
N THR A 716 -4.70 -45.15 -6.53
CA THR A 716 -4.39 -44.36 -7.73
C THR A 716 -4.33 -45.24 -8.97
N ASP A 717 -4.83 -44.77 -10.11
CA ASP A 717 -4.72 -45.46 -11.41
C ASP A 717 -3.50 -44.97 -12.23
N VAL A 718 -2.77 -43.99 -11.69
CA VAL A 718 -1.63 -43.33 -12.31
C VAL A 718 -0.40 -44.24 -12.30
N SER A 719 0.40 -44.21 -13.38
CA SER A 719 1.60 -45.07 -13.52
C SER A 719 2.94 -44.32 -13.36
N SER A 720 2.91 -43.00 -13.38
CA SER A 720 4.04 -42.11 -13.13
C SER A 720 3.53 -40.74 -12.75
N ASP A 721 4.32 -39.99 -11.98
CA ASP A 721 3.99 -38.63 -11.56
C ASP A 721 5.22 -37.74 -11.69
N VAL A 722 5.06 -36.52 -12.21
CA VAL A 722 6.12 -35.52 -12.25
C VAL A 722 5.99 -34.63 -11.02
N LEU A 723 7.07 -34.53 -10.25
CA LEU A 723 7.20 -33.59 -9.14
C LEU A 723 7.96 -32.38 -9.65
N THR A 724 7.33 -31.21 -9.54
CA THR A 724 7.95 -29.92 -9.85
C THR A 724 8.44 -29.30 -8.56
N PHE A 725 9.74 -29.09 -8.48
CA PHE A 725 10.43 -28.48 -7.35
C PHE A 725 10.78 -27.03 -7.72
N ASN A 726 10.09 -26.08 -7.11
CA ASN A 726 10.34 -24.66 -7.27
C ASN A 726 10.98 -24.10 -6.00
N ILE A 727 12.00 -23.27 -6.18
CA ILE A 727 12.71 -22.59 -5.11
C ILE A 727 12.85 -21.11 -5.42
N THR A 728 12.41 -20.28 -4.49
CA THR A 728 12.44 -18.82 -4.61
C THR A 728 13.35 -18.22 -3.55
N SER A 729 14.23 -17.31 -3.96
CA SER A 729 15.08 -16.53 -3.03
C SER A 729 14.23 -15.50 -2.28
N GLN A 730 14.16 -15.60 -0.95
CA GLN A 730 13.48 -14.60 -0.12
C GLN A 730 14.18 -13.26 -0.17
N HIS A 731 15.52 -13.25 -0.24
CA HIS A 731 16.26 -12.01 -0.33
C HIS A 731 15.92 -11.26 -1.61
N SER A 732 15.80 -11.96 -2.75
CA SER A 732 15.46 -11.35 -4.04
C SER A 732 14.08 -10.69 -4.07
N LEU A 733 13.10 -11.21 -3.31
CA LEU A 733 11.72 -10.68 -3.25
C LEU A 733 11.62 -9.27 -2.69
N ASN A 734 12.62 -8.82 -1.93
CA ASN A 734 12.67 -7.48 -1.38
C ASN A 734 13.25 -6.45 -2.38
N TYR A 735 13.62 -6.88 -3.59
CA TYR A 735 14.25 -6.05 -4.62
C TYR A 735 13.58 -6.29 -5.98
N LEU A 736 13.85 -5.42 -6.96
CA LEU A 736 13.16 -5.39 -8.26
C LEU A 736 13.36 -6.62 -9.18
N ASN A 737 14.05 -7.67 -8.73
CA ASN A 737 14.41 -8.84 -9.53
C ASN A 737 14.15 -10.16 -8.76
N ASP A 738 12.89 -10.55 -8.66
CA ASP A 738 12.50 -11.87 -8.12
C ASP A 738 13.28 -12.99 -8.83
N TYR A 739 13.99 -13.80 -8.06
CA TYR A 739 14.74 -14.93 -8.58
C TYR A 739 14.20 -16.26 -8.05
N TYR A 740 13.82 -17.13 -8.99
CA TYR A 740 13.41 -18.50 -8.71
C TYR A 740 14.10 -19.47 -9.67
N ASN A 741 14.19 -20.73 -9.25
CA ASN A 741 14.69 -21.82 -10.07
C ASN A 741 13.76 -23.03 -9.96
N GLU A 742 13.57 -23.75 -11.07
CA GLU A 742 12.65 -24.89 -11.17
C GLU A 742 13.39 -26.13 -11.67
N THR A 743 13.15 -27.28 -11.04
CA THR A 743 13.57 -28.59 -11.55
C THR A 743 12.47 -29.62 -11.40
N ASN A 744 12.47 -30.62 -12.28
CA ASN A 744 11.46 -31.67 -12.30
C ASN A 744 12.09 -33.04 -12.01
N VAL A 745 11.36 -33.89 -11.27
CA VAL A 745 11.73 -35.30 -11.04
C VAL A 745 10.53 -36.20 -11.36
N THR A 746 10.77 -37.23 -12.17
CA THR A 746 9.73 -38.21 -12.49
C THR A 746 9.74 -39.39 -11.52
N THR A 747 8.63 -39.59 -10.83
CA THR A 747 8.32 -40.76 -10.00
C THR A 747 7.66 -41.83 -10.85
N LYS A 748 8.13 -43.08 -10.79
CA LYS A 748 7.45 -44.23 -11.40
C LYS A 748 6.64 -45.01 -10.38
N ILE A 749 5.37 -45.27 -10.66
CA ILE A 749 4.47 -45.95 -9.73
C ILE A 749 4.39 -47.45 -10.06
N ILE A 750 4.68 -48.30 -9.08
CA ILE A 750 4.64 -49.76 -9.21
C ILE A 750 3.25 -50.27 -8.85
N LYS A 751 2.52 -50.81 -9.84
CA LYS A 751 1.19 -51.40 -9.66
C LYS A 751 1.17 -52.51 -8.58
N PRO A 752 0.14 -52.59 -7.73
CA PRO A 752 -0.01 -53.64 -6.73
C PRO A 752 -0.26 -54.99 -7.40
N ASN A 753 0.16 -56.07 -6.74
CA ASN A 753 -0.16 -57.41 -7.20
C ASN A 753 -1.64 -57.76 -6.90
N ILE A 754 -2.20 -58.76 -7.59
CA ILE A 754 -3.61 -59.15 -7.49
C ILE A 754 -4.03 -59.52 -6.04
N LEU A 755 -3.13 -60.08 -5.23
CA LEU A 755 -3.40 -60.47 -3.84
C LEU A 755 -3.43 -59.25 -2.89
N GLU A 756 -2.58 -58.26 -3.12
CA GLU A 756 -2.47 -57.04 -2.33
C GLU A 756 -3.67 -56.10 -2.58
N SER A 757 -4.16 -56.02 -3.83
CA SER A 757 -5.41 -55.35 -4.16
C SER A 757 -6.63 -56.01 -3.51
N ALA A 758 -6.69 -57.34 -3.47
CA ALA A 758 -7.77 -58.07 -2.82
C ALA A 758 -7.79 -57.81 -1.30
N TYR A 759 -6.63 -57.85 -0.63
CA TYR A 759 -6.54 -57.58 0.81
C TYR A 759 -7.06 -56.19 1.19
N LYS A 760 -6.65 -55.13 0.48
CA LYS A 760 -7.07 -53.75 0.80
C LYS A 760 -8.57 -53.50 0.58
N LEU A 761 -9.20 -54.19 -0.38
CA LEU A 761 -10.67 -54.18 -0.54
C LEU A 761 -11.38 -54.73 0.71
N PHE A 762 -10.90 -55.85 1.25
CA PHE A 762 -11.47 -56.46 2.45
C PHE A 762 -11.11 -55.70 3.74
N GLU A 763 -9.93 -55.08 3.81
CA GLU A 763 -9.53 -54.19 4.91
C GLU A 763 -10.42 -52.94 4.99
N SER A 764 -10.67 -52.28 3.85
CA SER A 764 -11.60 -51.13 3.77
C SER A 764 -13.03 -51.54 4.14
N ALA A 765 -13.49 -52.70 3.68
CA ALA A 765 -14.80 -53.25 4.06
C ALA A 765 -14.87 -53.57 5.56
N ALA A 766 -13.79 -54.09 6.16
CA ALA A 766 -13.69 -54.42 7.58
C ALA A 766 -13.77 -53.18 8.46
N GLN A 767 -13.03 -52.13 8.10
CA GLN A 767 -13.10 -50.84 8.80
C GLN A 767 -14.50 -50.24 8.74
N LYS A 768 -15.18 -50.30 7.58
CA LYS A 768 -16.57 -49.80 7.42
C LYS A 768 -17.58 -50.49 8.33
N ILE A 769 -17.34 -51.75 8.72
CA ILE A 769 -18.20 -52.49 9.64
C ILE A 769 -17.69 -52.50 11.09
N GLY A 770 -16.70 -51.66 11.41
CA GLY A 770 -16.17 -51.48 12.76
C GLY A 770 -15.13 -52.53 13.21
N LEU A 771 -14.62 -53.37 12.30
CA LEU A 771 -13.47 -54.24 12.58
C LEU A 771 -12.17 -53.45 12.40
N SER A 772 -11.42 -53.27 13.48
CA SER A 772 -10.11 -52.60 13.50
C SER A 772 -9.01 -53.53 13.99
N GLY A 773 -7.78 -53.30 13.53
CA GLY A 773 -6.58 -54.09 13.87
C GLY A 773 -5.91 -54.73 12.65
N TRP A 774 -4.65 -55.14 12.80
CA TRP A 774 -3.78 -55.64 11.72
C TRP A 774 -4.26 -56.93 11.03
N TYR A 775 -5.25 -57.61 11.61
CA TYR A 775 -5.90 -58.79 11.04
C TYR A 775 -7.32 -58.52 10.56
N ALA A 776 -7.83 -57.28 10.56
CA ALA A 776 -9.23 -56.98 10.25
C ALA A 776 -9.64 -57.45 8.85
N GLY A 777 -8.80 -57.19 7.83
CA GLY A 777 -9.01 -57.69 6.47
C GLY A 777 -9.01 -59.22 6.39
N TRP A 778 -8.08 -59.88 7.09
CA TRP A 778 -8.00 -61.34 7.17
C TRP A 778 -9.18 -61.97 7.92
N ALA A 779 -9.65 -61.33 8.99
CA ALA A 779 -10.80 -61.76 9.78
C ALA A 779 -12.09 -61.66 8.96
N LEU A 780 -12.25 -60.61 8.14
CA LEU A 780 -13.41 -60.45 7.28
C LEU A 780 -13.40 -61.44 6.10
N ILE A 781 -12.24 -61.67 5.48
CA ILE A 781 -12.05 -62.74 4.48
C ILE A 781 -12.41 -64.10 5.09
N GLY A 782 -11.89 -64.41 6.27
CA GLY A 782 -12.18 -65.66 6.99
C GLY A 782 -13.66 -65.79 7.35
N THR A 783 -14.29 -64.72 7.81
CA THR A 783 -15.72 -64.71 8.18
C THR A 783 -16.60 -64.92 6.95
N ILE A 784 -16.33 -64.24 5.84
CA ILE A 784 -17.06 -64.46 4.57
C ILE A 784 -16.88 -65.89 4.09
N PHE A 785 -15.66 -66.44 4.18
CA PHE A 785 -15.40 -67.82 3.80
C PHE A 785 -16.18 -68.82 4.67
N VAL A 786 -16.21 -68.62 5.99
CA VAL A 786 -17.03 -69.43 6.92
C VAL A 786 -18.52 -69.26 6.64
N LEU A 787 -18.99 -68.06 6.33
CA LEU A 787 -20.40 -67.78 6.02
C LEU A 787 -20.82 -68.43 4.70
N LEU A 788 -19.95 -68.40 3.68
CA LEU A 788 -20.11 -69.16 2.43
C LEU A 788 -20.14 -70.66 2.69
N LEU A 789 -19.27 -71.16 3.57
CA LEU A 789 -19.21 -72.58 3.94
C LEU A 789 -20.48 -73.01 4.70
N ILE A 790 -21.01 -72.15 5.58
CA ILE A 790 -22.32 -72.34 6.25
C ILE A 790 -23.46 -72.32 5.22
N ILE A 791 -23.48 -71.37 4.27
CA ILE A 791 -24.47 -71.30 3.20
C ILE A 791 -24.43 -72.57 2.34
N VAL A 792 -23.25 -73.06 1.99
CA VAL A 792 -23.07 -74.32 1.22
C VAL A 792 -23.56 -75.52 2.02
N ILE A 793 -23.24 -75.62 3.32
CA ILE A 793 -23.75 -76.68 4.22
C ILE A 793 -25.28 -76.60 4.35
N PHE A 794 -25.85 -75.40 4.46
CA PHE A 794 -27.29 -75.17 4.56
C PHE A 794 -28.01 -75.53 3.24
N LEU A 795 -27.41 -75.23 2.09
CA LEU A 795 -27.90 -75.63 0.75
C LEU A 795 -27.87 -77.14 0.55
N VAL A 796 -26.85 -77.83 1.08
CA VAL A 796 -26.75 -79.30 1.04
C VAL A 796 -27.79 -79.96 1.97
N LEU A 797 -28.02 -79.40 3.16
CA LEU A 797 -29.01 -79.90 4.13
C LEU A 797 -30.49 -79.65 3.71
N ILE A 798 -30.76 -78.66 2.85
CA ILE A 798 -32.12 -78.29 2.39
C ILE A 798 -32.55 -79.05 1.11
N LYS A 799 -31.80 -80.05 0.64
CA LYS A 799 -32.22 -80.89 -0.51
C LYS A 799 -33.36 -81.85 -0.14
N ARG A 800 -34.56 -81.29 0.09
CA ARG A 800 -35.83 -81.99 0.31
C ARG A 800 -36.17 -82.80 -0.94
N ARG A 801 -36.24 -84.13 -0.82
CA ARG A 801 -36.65 -85.03 -1.93
C ARG A 801 -37.97 -84.55 -2.54
N LYS A 802 -37.96 -84.18 -3.83
CA LYS A 802 -39.15 -83.87 -4.62
C LYS A 802 -39.80 -85.18 -5.06
N PHE A 803 -41.11 -85.34 -4.86
CA PHE A 803 -41.85 -86.56 -5.22
C PHE A 803 -42.55 -86.47 -6.58
N VAL A 804 -42.49 -85.30 -7.22
CA VAL A 804 -43.03 -85.03 -8.55
C VAL A 804 -42.28 -83.86 -9.16
N GLU A 805 -42.07 -83.91 -10.47
CA GLU A 805 -41.54 -82.82 -11.28
C GLU A 805 -42.58 -82.50 -12.35
N LEU A 806 -43.06 -81.26 -12.39
CA LEU A 806 -44.03 -80.78 -13.38
C LEU A 806 -43.30 -79.87 -14.36
N ILE A 807 -43.42 -80.15 -15.65
CA ILE A 807 -42.75 -79.42 -16.72
C ILE A 807 -43.83 -79.02 -17.72
N CYS A 808 -43.93 -77.73 -18.02
CA CYS A 808 -44.76 -77.21 -19.10
C CYS A 808 -43.90 -76.22 -19.85
N LEU A 809 -43.62 -76.50 -21.12
CA LEU A 809 -42.68 -75.71 -21.92
C LEU A 809 -43.26 -74.35 -22.28
N GLU A 810 -44.56 -74.31 -22.54
CA GLU A 810 -45.30 -73.12 -22.90
C GLU A 810 -46.33 -72.84 -21.80
N ARG A 811 -46.02 -71.91 -20.88
CA ARG A 811 -46.84 -71.66 -19.68
C ARG A 811 -47.79 -70.48 -19.82
N ILE A 812 -47.69 -69.75 -20.93
CA ILE A 812 -48.50 -68.57 -21.22
C ILE A 812 -49.03 -68.74 -22.64
N LYS A 813 -50.34 -68.57 -22.83
CA LYS A 813 -50.97 -68.56 -24.16
C LYS A 813 -51.90 -67.37 -24.30
N GLU A 814 -51.72 -66.65 -25.39
CA GLU A 814 -52.62 -65.59 -25.83
C GLU A 814 -53.59 -66.14 -26.89
N ILE A 815 -54.88 -66.09 -26.60
CA ILE A 815 -55.95 -66.61 -27.46
C ILE A 815 -56.94 -65.52 -27.80
N LYS A 816 -57.61 -65.65 -28.95
CA LYS A 816 -58.78 -64.83 -29.27
C LYS A 816 -60.01 -65.30 -28.46
N PRO A 817 -61.05 -64.45 -28.28
CA PRO A 817 -62.25 -64.82 -27.53
C PRO A 817 -63.02 -66.05 -28.03
N ASP A 818 -62.78 -66.50 -29.26
CA ASP A 818 -63.37 -67.69 -29.89
C ASP A 818 -62.44 -68.92 -29.92
N GLU A 819 -61.19 -68.76 -29.47
CA GLU A 819 -60.18 -69.82 -29.42
C GLU A 819 -60.14 -70.51 -28.03
N LYS A 820 -59.35 -71.57 -27.92
CA LYS A 820 -59.05 -72.27 -26.64
C LYS A 820 -57.55 -72.41 -26.45
N ALA A 821 -57.09 -72.29 -25.21
CA ALA A 821 -55.69 -72.53 -24.86
C ALA A 821 -55.52 -73.98 -24.37
N GLU A 822 -54.63 -74.74 -25.03
CA GLU A 822 -54.25 -76.09 -24.61
C GLU A 822 -52.82 -76.11 -24.09
N PHE A 823 -52.62 -76.44 -22.82
CA PHE A 823 -51.30 -76.55 -22.20
C PHE A 823 -50.93 -78.02 -22.02
N GLU A 824 -49.80 -78.43 -22.60
CA GLU A 824 -49.24 -79.76 -22.38
C GLU A 824 -48.32 -79.73 -21.16
N ILE A 825 -48.69 -80.49 -20.13
CA ILE A 825 -47.97 -80.56 -18.87
C ILE A 825 -47.41 -81.97 -18.71
N THR A 826 -46.09 -82.07 -18.70
CA THR A 826 -45.37 -83.31 -18.42
C THR A 826 -45.23 -83.49 -16.91
N ILE A 827 -45.77 -84.59 -16.40
CA ILE A 827 -45.59 -85.04 -15.02
C ILE A 827 -44.50 -86.10 -15.04
N LYS A 828 -43.45 -85.89 -14.26
CA LYS A 828 -42.34 -86.81 -14.12
C LYS A 828 -42.22 -87.32 -12.70
N ASN A 829 -41.94 -88.62 -12.59
CA ASN A 829 -41.66 -89.29 -11.32
C ASN A 829 -40.14 -89.33 -11.07
N PRO A 830 -39.56 -88.43 -10.25
CA PRO A 830 -38.12 -88.45 -9.98
C PRO A 830 -37.68 -89.58 -9.02
N CYS A 831 -38.62 -90.36 -8.48
CA CYS A 831 -38.34 -91.42 -7.50
C CYS A 831 -37.97 -92.75 -8.18
N LYS A 832 -37.36 -93.64 -7.38
CA LYS A 832 -36.98 -95.01 -7.80
C LYS A 832 -38.16 -96.01 -7.84
N ASN A 833 -39.37 -95.61 -7.41
CA ASN A 833 -40.55 -96.46 -7.29
C ASN A 833 -41.69 -95.91 -8.15
N VAL A 834 -42.61 -96.77 -8.59
CA VAL A 834 -43.86 -96.36 -9.27
C VAL A 834 -44.70 -95.49 -8.34
N LEU A 835 -45.23 -94.38 -8.85
CA LEU A 835 -46.09 -93.46 -8.10
C LEU A 835 -47.38 -93.16 -8.87
N THR A 836 -48.49 -93.16 -8.15
CA THR A 836 -49.78 -92.69 -8.64
C THR A 836 -50.00 -91.25 -8.19
N TYR A 837 -50.32 -90.37 -9.14
CA TYR A 837 -50.58 -88.95 -8.91
C TYR A 837 -52.07 -88.65 -9.02
N GLU A 838 -52.59 -87.94 -8.01
CA GLU A 838 -53.88 -87.26 -8.05
C GLU A 838 -53.67 -85.86 -8.63
N LEU A 839 -54.45 -85.50 -9.66
CA LEU A 839 -54.34 -84.28 -10.42
C LEU A 839 -55.57 -83.40 -10.20
N LYS A 840 -55.34 -82.14 -9.82
CA LYS A 840 -56.40 -81.16 -9.61
C LYS A 840 -55.99 -79.81 -10.16
N THR A 841 -56.96 -79.06 -10.64
CA THR A 841 -56.80 -77.64 -10.95
C THR A 841 -57.22 -76.82 -9.74
N MET A 842 -56.50 -75.74 -9.49
CA MET A 842 -56.86 -74.72 -8.52
C MET A 842 -56.85 -73.38 -9.25
N ILE A 843 -58.00 -72.69 -9.19
CA ILE A 843 -58.18 -71.36 -9.76
C ILE A 843 -58.34 -70.41 -8.57
N ASN A 844 -57.72 -69.23 -8.63
CA ASN A 844 -58.00 -68.17 -7.67
C ASN A 844 -59.41 -67.61 -7.97
N SER A 845 -60.41 -68.07 -7.21
CA SER A 845 -61.75 -67.50 -7.01
C SER A 845 -62.41 -66.71 -8.16
N SER A 846 -63.52 -67.27 -8.67
CA SER A 846 -64.66 -66.60 -9.32
C SER A 846 -64.40 -65.72 -10.55
N VAL A 847 -63.58 -66.20 -11.50
CA VAL A 847 -63.53 -65.59 -12.84
C VAL A 847 -64.62 -66.24 -13.71
N GLU A 848 -65.78 -65.59 -13.83
CA GLU A 848 -66.89 -66.04 -14.70
C GLU A 848 -66.52 -66.11 -16.19
N GLY A 849 -65.37 -65.53 -16.57
CA GLY A 849 -64.91 -65.39 -17.96
C GLY A 849 -64.25 -66.62 -18.60
N PHE A 850 -63.95 -67.70 -17.85
CA PHE A 850 -63.24 -68.86 -18.39
C PHE A 850 -63.70 -70.21 -17.82
N ASP A 851 -63.85 -71.20 -18.69
CA ASP A 851 -64.02 -72.61 -18.36
C ASP A 851 -62.67 -73.35 -18.39
N VAL A 852 -62.41 -74.18 -17.38
CA VAL A 852 -61.13 -74.89 -17.21
C VAL A 852 -61.36 -76.39 -17.08
N LEU A 853 -60.67 -77.18 -17.91
CA LEU A 853 -60.82 -78.63 -18.01
C LEU A 853 -59.45 -79.32 -18.00
N LEU A 854 -59.36 -80.46 -17.31
CA LEU A 854 -58.18 -81.33 -17.30
C LEU A 854 -58.55 -82.65 -17.97
N ASP A 855 -57.72 -83.14 -18.89
CA ASP A 855 -58.01 -84.36 -19.66
C ASP A 855 -58.00 -85.65 -18.81
N THR A 856 -57.22 -85.69 -17.73
CA THR A 856 -57.22 -86.79 -16.76
C THR A 856 -57.03 -86.29 -15.32
N THR A 857 -57.73 -86.90 -14.36
CA THR A 857 -57.64 -86.55 -12.93
C THR A 857 -56.67 -87.44 -12.15
N GLN A 858 -56.15 -88.52 -12.76
CA GLN A 858 -55.14 -89.41 -12.15
C GLN A 858 -54.15 -89.95 -13.19
N ALA A 859 -52.89 -90.15 -12.77
CA ALA A 859 -51.85 -90.75 -13.62
C ALA A 859 -50.93 -91.69 -12.82
N ILE A 860 -50.68 -92.89 -13.33
CA ILE A 860 -49.70 -93.84 -12.78
C ILE A 860 -48.42 -93.72 -13.60
N ILE A 861 -47.29 -93.43 -12.95
CA ILE A 861 -46.02 -93.17 -13.64
C ILE A 861 -44.90 -94.01 -13.04
N GLU A 862 -44.26 -94.78 -13.91
CA GLU A 862 -43.10 -95.63 -13.61
C GLU A 862 -41.89 -94.83 -13.08
N SER A 863 -40.93 -95.53 -12.49
CA SER A 863 -39.73 -94.88 -11.94
C SER A 863 -38.95 -94.10 -13.00
N LYS A 864 -38.62 -92.83 -12.70
CA LYS A 864 -37.87 -91.91 -13.59
C LYS A 864 -38.54 -91.62 -14.94
N GLN A 865 -39.76 -92.09 -15.17
CA GLN A 865 -40.53 -91.86 -16.38
C GLN A 865 -41.41 -90.61 -16.26
N SER A 866 -42.00 -90.21 -17.38
CA SER A 866 -42.89 -89.06 -17.46
C SER A 866 -44.08 -89.31 -18.38
N THR A 867 -45.23 -88.74 -18.04
CA THR A 867 -46.47 -88.77 -18.82
C THR A 867 -46.96 -87.34 -19.06
N LYS A 868 -47.58 -87.10 -20.20
CA LYS A 868 -48.16 -85.79 -20.57
C LYS A 868 -49.66 -85.77 -20.27
N ILE A 869 -50.13 -84.66 -19.74
CA ILE A 869 -51.55 -84.34 -19.56
C ILE A 869 -51.85 -83.01 -20.24
N LYS A 870 -53.12 -82.77 -20.58
CA LYS A 870 -53.58 -81.53 -21.20
C LYS A 870 -54.51 -80.76 -20.27
N LEU A 871 -54.18 -79.49 -20.07
CA LEU A 871 -55.08 -78.50 -19.49
C LEU A 871 -55.69 -77.67 -20.62
N ILE A 872 -57.01 -77.57 -20.64
CA ILE A 872 -57.77 -76.80 -21.63
C ILE A 872 -58.45 -75.63 -20.92
N VAL A 873 -58.24 -74.41 -21.41
CA VAL A 873 -58.88 -73.19 -20.93
C VAL A 873 -59.65 -72.54 -22.07
N LYS A 874 -60.94 -72.27 -21.88
CA LYS A 874 -61.84 -71.71 -22.90
C LYS A 874 -62.54 -70.44 -22.36
N PRO A 875 -62.59 -69.33 -23.11
CA PRO A 875 -63.36 -68.15 -22.71
C PRO A 875 -64.87 -68.41 -22.70
N THR A 876 -65.60 -67.73 -21.81
CA THR A 876 -67.08 -67.69 -21.76
C THR A 876 -67.60 -66.37 -22.35
N ASP A 877 -68.92 -66.23 -22.53
CA ASP A 877 -69.53 -64.98 -23.05
C ASP A 877 -69.35 -63.75 -22.14
N TYR A 878 -68.88 -63.97 -20.91
CA TYR A 878 -68.61 -62.92 -19.92
C TYR A 878 -67.14 -62.49 -19.88
N VAL A 879 -66.28 -63.08 -20.72
CA VAL A 879 -64.86 -62.72 -20.80
C VAL A 879 -64.72 -61.24 -21.17
N LYS A 880 -63.79 -60.53 -20.52
CA LYS A 880 -63.56 -59.10 -20.79
C LYS A 880 -62.44 -58.90 -21.79
N LYS A 881 -62.33 -57.67 -22.29
CA LYS A 881 -61.13 -57.23 -22.99
C LYS A 881 -59.91 -57.36 -22.06
N ASP A 882 -58.83 -57.92 -22.61
CA ASP A 882 -57.54 -58.14 -21.92
C ASP A 882 -57.65 -59.00 -20.64
N ASP A 883 -58.72 -59.79 -20.52
CA ASP A 883 -58.94 -60.67 -19.37
C ASP A 883 -57.92 -61.80 -19.36
N TRP A 884 -57.62 -62.30 -18.16
CA TRP A 884 -56.66 -63.38 -17.99
C TRP A 884 -57.00 -64.30 -16.82
N ILE A 885 -56.53 -65.53 -16.91
CA ILE A 885 -56.69 -66.52 -15.85
C ILE A 885 -55.40 -67.28 -15.60
N GLU A 886 -54.99 -67.37 -14.34
CA GLU A 886 -53.97 -68.31 -13.88
C GLU A 886 -54.65 -69.59 -13.39
N VAL A 887 -54.31 -70.71 -14.02
CA VAL A 887 -54.72 -72.03 -13.59
C VAL A 887 -53.52 -72.76 -12.99
N LYS A 888 -53.64 -73.17 -11.74
CA LYS A 888 -52.61 -73.94 -11.05
C LYS A 888 -52.94 -75.42 -11.11
N VAL A 889 -52.14 -76.18 -11.85
CA VAL A 889 -52.23 -77.65 -11.89
C VAL A 889 -51.40 -78.22 -10.75
N ILE A 890 -52.07 -79.00 -9.90
CA ILE A 890 -51.52 -79.61 -8.70
C ILE A 890 -51.45 -81.12 -8.94
N ALA A 891 -50.24 -81.69 -8.84
CA ALA A 891 -50.03 -83.12 -8.87
C ALA A 891 -49.53 -83.61 -7.52
N LYS A 892 -50.27 -84.53 -6.89
CA LYS A 892 -49.93 -85.08 -5.57
C LYS A 892 -49.78 -86.59 -5.65
N ALA A 893 -48.60 -87.10 -5.32
CA ALA A 893 -48.42 -88.55 -5.19
C ALA A 893 -49.26 -89.08 -4.01
N LEU A 894 -49.98 -90.18 -4.23
CA LEU A 894 -50.74 -90.86 -3.17
C LEU A 894 -49.79 -91.19 -1.99
N ASN A 895 -50.28 -90.99 -0.76
CA ASN A 895 -49.53 -91.19 0.49
C ASN A 895 -48.28 -90.29 0.68
N LYS A 896 -48.12 -89.20 -0.09
CA LYS A 896 -47.06 -88.19 0.13
C LYS A 896 -47.65 -86.83 0.47
N LYS A 897 -47.02 -86.13 1.43
CA LYS A 897 -47.49 -84.83 1.96
C LYS A 897 -47.25 -83.64 1.02
N LYS A 898 -46.27 -83.71 0.11
CA LYS A 898 -45.85 -82.55 -0.72
C LYS A 898 -46.32 -82.70 -2.17
N PRO A 899 -47.28 -81.87 -2.62
CA PRO A 899 -47.65 -81.82 -4.03
C PRO A 899 -46.65 -81.00 -4.86
N GLY A 900 -46.57 -81.28 -6.14
CA GLY A 900 -46.02 -80.38 -7.15
C GLY A 900 -47.12 -79.46 -7.65
N LYS A 901 -46.75 -78.22 -7.99
CA LYS A 901 -47.67 -77.21 -8.52
C LYS A 901 -47.02 -76.54 -9.71
N ILE A 902 -47.76 -76.34 -10.78
CA ILE A 902 -47.35 -75.53 -11.92
C ILE A 902 -48.50 -74.62 -12.32
N SER A 903 -48.19 -73.35 -12.55
CA SER A 903 -49.16 -72.35 -13.00
C SER A 903 -49.05 -72.14 -14.50
N THR A 904 -50.19 -72.04 -15.16
CA THR A 904 -50.33 -71.63 -16.57
C THR A 904 -51.21 -70.39 -16.65
N VAL A 905 -50.91 -69.47 -17.56
CA VAL A 905 -51.65 -68.22 -17.74
C VAL A 905 -52.26 -68.22 -19.14
N THR A 906 -53.55 -67.92 -19.23
CA THR A 906 -54.23 -67.65 -20.51
C THR A 906 -54.69 -66.21 -20.51
N THR A 907 -54.42 -65.49 -21.59
CA THR A 907 -54.79 -64.08 -21.80
C THR A 907 -55.62 -63.94 -23.08
N ILE A 908 -56.58 -63.03 -23.07
CA ILE A 908 -57.33 -62.65 -24.28
C ILE A 908 -56.54 -61.60 -25.07
N LYS A 909 -56.37 -61.82 -26.37
CA LYS A 909 -55.81 -60.84 -27.32
C LYS A 909 -56.79 -60.50 -28.42
N ASP A 910 -56.51 -59.39 -29.11
CA ASP A 910 -57.25 -58.90 -30.28
C ASP A 910 -58.77 -58.70 -30.03
N SER A 911 -59.17 -58.48 -28.78
CA SER A 911 -60.57 -58.29 -28.40
C SER A 911 -61.03 -56.84 -28.46
N GLU A 912 -62.25 -56.61 -28.92
CA GLU A 912 -62.88 -55.31 -29.06
C GLU A 912 -64.28 -55.29 -28.42
N THR A 913 -64.51 -54.31 -27.56
CA THR A 913 -65.86 -53.93 -27.11
C THR A 913 -66.46 -52.95 -28.10
N LYS A 914 -67.59 -53.31 -28.72
CA LYS A 914 -68.25 -52.45 -29.72
C LYS A 914 -69.70 -52.21 -29.36
N LEU A 915 -69.97 -51.09 -28.71
CA LEU A 915 -71.30 -50.70 -28.27
C LEU A 915 -72.02 -49.91 -29.36
N HIS A 916 -73.29 -50.22 -29.55
CA HIS A 916 -74.13 -49.58 -30.56
C HIS A 916 -75.50 -49.25 -29.98
N ILE A 917 -75.87 -47.97 -30.00
CA ILE A 917 -77.22 -47.52 -29.66
C ILE A 917 -78.14 -47.76 -30.87
N SER A 918 -79.29 -48.36 -30.61
CA SER A 918 -80.34 -48.56 -31.59
C SER A 918 -81.71 -48.25 -30.96
N ASN A 919 -82.71 -47.98 -31.81
CA ASN A 919 -84.10 -47.79 -31.39
C ASN A 919 -84.33 -46.68 -30.35
N VAL A 920 -83.76 -45.49 -30.56
CA VAL A 920 -84.00 -44.33 -29.69
C VAL A 920 -85.42 -43.79 -29.91
N PHE A 921 -86.19 -43.64 -28.83
CA PHE A 921 -87.50 -42.99 -28.86
C PHE A 921 -87.78 -42.20 -27.58
N HIS A 922 -88.72 -41.25 -27.64
CA HIS A 922 -89.12 -40.39 -26.53
C HIS A 922 -90.61 -40.52 -26.22
N TRP A 923 -90.98 -40.52 -24.94
CA TRP A 923 -92.37 -40.59 -24.48
C TRP A 923 -92.65 -39.63 -23.30
N PRO A 924 -93.72 -38.81 -23.34
CA PRO A 924 -94.63 -38.62 -24.46
C PRO A 924 -93.91 -37.92 -25.64
N ARG A 925 -94.40 -38.10 -26.88
CA ARG A 925 -93.79 -37.48 -28.07
C ARG A 925 -94.06 -35.98 -28.17
N VAL A 926 -95.16 -35.54 -27.56
CA VAL A 926 -95.56 -34.13 -27.47
C VAL A 926 -95.66 -33.82 -25.98
N PHE A 927 -94.97 -32.77 -25.56
CA PHE A 927 -94.82 -32.38 -24.17
C PHE A 927 -94.71 -30.85 -24.06
N ASN A 928 -95.13 -30.32 -22.94
CA ASN A 928 -95.02 -28.91 -22.59
C ASN A 928 -93.74 -28.65 -21.78
N LYS A 929 -93.44 -27.37 -21.58
CA LYS A 929 -92.39 -26.97 -20.64
C LYS A 929 -92.69 -27.56 -19.25
N ASP A 930 -91.66 -28.06 -18.60
CA ASP A 930 -91.67 -28.65 -17.26
C ASP A 930 -92.30 -30.06 -17.19
N ASP A 931 -92.73 -30.65 -18.31
CA ASP A 931 -93.19 -32.05 -18.39
C ASP A 931 -92.02 -33.03 -18.28
N ARG A 932 -92.27 -34.18 -17.66
CA ARG A 932 -91.33 -35.31 -17.61
C ARG A 932 -91.41 -36.12 -18.90
N VAL A 933 -90.29 -36.20 -19.62
CA VAL A 933 -90.11 -36.98 -20.85
C VAL A 933 -89.12 -38.12 -20.57
N GLU A 934 -89.41 -39.32 -21.08
CA GLU A 934 -88.53 -40.47 -20.98
C GLU A 934 -87.90 -40.78 -22.34
N THR A 935 -86.58 -40.92 -22.38
CA THR A 935 -85.84 -41.37 -23.55
C THR A 935 -85.45 -42.82 -23.37
N SER A 936 -85.89 -43.69 -24.29
CA SER A 936 -85.63 -45.13 -24.25
C SER A 936 -84.83 -45.57 -25.48
N PHE A 937 -83.87 -46.46 -25.31
CA PHE A 937 -83.05 -47.01 -26.40
C PHE A 937 -82.46 -48.38 -26.01
N LYS A 938 -82.03 -49.13 -27.03
CA LYS A 938 -81.32 -50.40 -26.85
C LYS A 938 -79.83 -50.21 -27.09
N LEU A 939 -79.02 -50.55 -26.09
CA LEU A 939 -77.56 -50.59 -26.18
C LEU A 939 -77.11 -52.02 -26.45
N VAL A 940 -76.56 -52.29 -27.65
CA VAL A 940 -76.15 -53.63 -28.09
C VAL A 940 -74.62 -53.73 -28.08
N ASN A 941 -74.08 -54.82 -27.54
CA ASN A 941 -72.67 -55.14 -27.66
C ASN A 941 -72.42 -56.03 -28.88
N LYS A 942 -71.90 -55.43 -29.96
CA LYS A 942 -71.45 -56.10 -31.18
C LYS A 942 -69.96 -56.50 -31.13
N GLY A 943 -69.31 -56.29 -29.98
CA GLY A 943 -67.93 -56.71 -29.73
C GLY A 943 -67.80 -58.21 -29.50
N ASP A 944 -66.56 -58.70 -29.49
CA ASP A 944 -66.23 -60.12 -29.28
C ASP A 944 -65.93 -60.47 -27.81
N VAL A 945 -66.05 -59.49 -26.91
CA VAL A 945 -65.94 -59.62 -25.45
C VAL A 945 -67.03 -58.84 -24.72
N SER A 946 -67.27 -59.15 -23.45
CA SER A 946 -68.22 -58.43 -22.60
C SER A 946 -67.79 -56.98 -22.37
N ALA A 947 -68.73 -56.06 -22.51
CA ALA A 947 -68.56 -54.65 -22.18
C ALA A 947 -69.08 -54.42 -20.75
N ARG A 948 -68.24 -53.89 -19.86
CA ARG A 948 -68.56 -53.69 -18.43
C ARG A 948 -68.32 -52.25 -18.01
N ASN A 949 -68.89 -51.87 -16.87
CA ASN A 949 -68.82 -50.51 -16.31
C ASN A 949 -69.30 -49.43 -17.29
N ILE A 950 -70.23 -49.79 -18.17
CA ILE A 950 -70.74 -48.87 -19.17
C ILE A 950 -71.61 -47.85 -18.47
N ASN A 951 -71.31 -46.58 -18.68
CA ASN A 951 -72.10 -45.48 -18.17
C ASN A 951 -72.80 -44.80 -19.34
N VAL A 952 -74.12 -44.69 -19.26
CA VAL A 952 -74.90 -43.99 -20.27
C VAL A 952 -75.47 -42.72 -19.69
N ILE A 953 -75.07 -41.60 -20.27
CA ILE A 953 -75.41 -40.26 -19.80
C ILE A 953 -76.31 -39.60 -20.84
N LEU A 954 -77.40 -39.01 -20.37
CA LEU A 954 -78.35 -38.26 -21.19
C LEU A 954 -78.12 -36.76 -20.99
N TYR A 955 -77.76 -36.08 -22.06
CA TYR A 955 -77.68 -34.63 -22.13
C TYR A 955 -78.91 -34.07 -22.85
N VAL A 956 -79.40 -32.93 -22.38
CA VAL A 956 -80.46 -32.18 -23.03
C VAL A 956 -80.04 -30.72 -23.11
N ASN A 957 -79.90 -30.19 -24.33
CA ASN A 957 -79.33 -28.87 -24.62
C ASN A 957 -77.96 -28.69 -23.93
N ASP A 958 -77.05 -29.63 -24.16
CA ASP A 958 -75.68 -29.67 -23.62
C ASP A 958 -75.54 -29.74 -22.10
N GLU A 959 -76.65 -29.82 -21.34
CA GLU A 959 -76.63 -30.04 -19.91
C GLU A 959 -76.89 -31.52 -19.57
N GLU A 960 -76.05 -32.09 -18.70
CA GLU A 960 -76.23 -33.43 -18.16
C GLU A 960 -77.52 -33.47 -17.32
N LYS A 961 -78.48 -34.31 -17.70
CA LYS A 961 -79.74 -34.43 -16.95
C LYS A 961 -79.75 -35.64 -16.05
N ASN A 962 -79.33 -36.81 -16.56
CA ASN A 962 -79.43 -38.06 -15.82
C ASN A 962 -78.49 -39.11 -16.42
N LYS A 963 -78.17 -40.15 -15.66
CA LYS A 963 -77.24 -41.22 -16.07
C LYS A 963 -77.62 -42.58 -15.49
N VAL A 964 -77.29 -43.64 -16.22
CA VAL A 964 -77.33 -45.03 -15.74
C VAL A 964 -75.90 -45.55 -15.75
N GLU A 965 -75.44 -46.01 -14.60
CA GLU A 965 -74.06 -46.41 -14.40
C GLU A 965 -73.90 -47.91 -14.17
N ASN A 966 -72.68 -48.39 -14.41
CA ASN A 966 -72.24 -49.75 -14.10
C ASN A 966 -73.02 -50.86 -14.83
N ILE A 967 -73.37 -50.63 -16.10
CA ILE A 967 -74.03 -51.64 -16.92
C ILE A 967 -72.99 -52.65 -17.44
N THR A 968 -73.32 -53.94 -17.38
CA THR A 968 -72.55 -55.02 -17.98
C THR A 968 -73.37 -55.71 -19.07
N ILE A 969 -72.83 -55.77 -20.28
CA ILE A 969 -73.44 -56.43 -21.43
C ILE A 969 -72.50 -57.55 -21.91
N PRO A 970 -72.92 -58.83 -21.87
CA PRO A 970 -72.08 -59.94 -22.35
C PRO A 970 -71.83 -59.84 -23.85
N ARG A 971 -70.89 -60.64 -24.38
CA ARG A 971 -70.62 -60.73 -25.82
C ARG A 971 -71.93 -61.03 -26.57
N GLY A 972 -72.26 -60.23 -27.59
CA GLY A 972 -73.50 -60.38 -28.37
C GLY A 972 -74.80 -60.03 -27.64
N GLY A 973 -74.74 -59.58 -26.37
CA GLY A 973 -75.89 -59.19 -25.57
C GLY A 973 -76.39 -57.76 -25.84
N TYR A 974 -77.47 -57.36 -25.16
CA TYR A 974 -77.98 -55.99 -25.17
C TYR A 974 -78.58 -55.59 -23.82
N ALA A 975 -78.68 -54.28 -23.58
CA ALA A 975 -79.44 -53.69 -22.47
C ALA A 975 -80.50 -52.72 -23.02
N ASP A 976 -81.73 -52.84 -22.53
CA ASP A 976 -82.80 -51.87 -22.78
C ASP A 976 -82.76 -50.81 -21.67
N ILE A 977 -82.54 -49.54 -22.05
CA ILE A 977 -82.30 -48.43 -21.12
C ILE A 977 -83.36 -47.36 -21.35
N SER A 978 -83.97 -46.87 -20.26
CA SER A 978 -84.91 -45.74 -20.27
C SER A 978 -84.49 -44.70 -19.23
N ILE A 979 -84.34 -43.45 -19.65
CA ILE A 979 -83.83 -42.35 -18.82
C ILE A 979 -84.82 -41.17 -18.86
N PRO A 980 -85.38 -40.76 -17.71
CA PRO A 980 -86.27 -39.60 -17.63
C PRO A 980 -85.51 -38.26 -17.54
N TRP A 981 -86.07 -37.21 -18.13
CA TRP A 981 -85.62 -35.81 -18.08
C TRP A 981 -86.81 -34.83 -18.10
N ILE A 982 -86.58 -33.56 -17.79
CA ILE A 982 -87.61 -32.51 -17.77
C ILE A 982 -87.47 -31.58 -18.97
N ALA A 983 -88.56 -31.35 -19.70
CA ALA A 983 -88.57 -30.53 -20.90
C ALA A 983 -88.40 -29.03 -20.60
N VAL A 984 -87.47 -28.36 -21.29
CA VAL A 984 -87.31 -26.90 -21.18
C VAL A 984 -88.01 -26.17 -22.33
N LYS A 985 -88.26 -24.87 -22.14
CA LYS A 985 -88.96 -24.05 -23.13
C LYS A 985 -88.11 -23.90 -24.39
N GLY A 986 -88.64 -24.29 -25.55
CA GLY A 986 -87.97 -24.20 -26.84
C GLY A 986 -87.55 -25.56 -27.39
N LYS A 987 -86.56 -25.58 -28.30
CA LYS A 987 -86.00 -26.83 -28.85
C LYS A 987 -85.18 -27.54 -27.75
N ASN A 988 -85.38 -28.84 -27.61
CA ASN A 988 -84.63 -29.70 -26.69
C ASN A 988 -83.80 -30.68 -27.55
N GLU A 989 -82.48 -30.48 -27.61
CA GLU A 989 -81.53 -31.36 -28.30
C GLU A 989 -81.03 -32.42 -27.33
N VAL A 990 -81.32 -33.68 -27.63
CA VAL A 990 -81.02 -34.80 -26.73
C VAL A 990 -79.81 -35.56 -27.27
N TYR A 991 -78.76 -35.70 -26.46
CA TYR A 991 -77.58 -36.48 -26.79
C TYR A 991 -77.43 -37.62 -25.79
N ILE A 992 -77.24 -38.84 -26.31
CA ILE A 992 -76.91 -40.02 -25.50
C ILE A 992 -75.43 -40.28 -25.67
N VAL A 993 -74.68 -40.23 -24.56
CA VAL A 993 -73.25 -40.51 -24.55
C VAL A 993 -73.03 -41.80 -23.78
N VAL A 994 -72.38 -42.76 -24.43
CA VAL A 994 -71.96 -44.03 -23.82
C VAL A 994 -70.48 -43.92 -23.52
N LYS A 995 -70.11 -44.10 -22.25
CA LYS A 995 -68.73 -44.07 -21.76
C LYS A 995 -68.33 -45.43 -21.22
#